data_AF-A0A0V0T8P7-F1
#
_entry.id   AF-A0A0V0T8P7-F1
#
_cell.length_a   1.000
_cell.length_b   1.000
_cell.length_c   1.000
_cell.angle_alpha   90.00
_cell.angle_beta   90.00
_cell.angle_gamma   90.00
#
_symmetry.space_group_name_H-M   'P 1'
#
loop_
_entity.id
_entity.type
_entity.pdbx_description
1 polymer ?
#
loop_
_entity_poly.entity_id
_entity_poly.type
_entity_poly.pdbx_seq_one_letter_code
_entity_poly.pdbx_strand_id
1 'polypeptide(L)'
;MPDETAKQKEEKQRLEEKFQTHLSNCVLNCRMQELLGQYVAIEEYYMRESILKAIRLECRESGTLLSSVVDDCFFIISKSVRRALATSDVDCICAMLNHACALLETHHLAHLKSRLKLGYPSSTGGLAEAYSTAAIAYASVVHQGKMSGAGGIGSGSGSGGASGGGGIGDSTTDKLREDYLTALNDCGVSVECVEKLKNRLKDDFRNVLLQLNDVDQQKLDSCLGQLDETANKFHSALSDAVDQLVRTSFKPRLRLAVDGFFNDTHAPSELEFVELESRGLFVENIIGCLQLLLEDLRQSLGERPLAMVHATTASLTADLLEKATLKGTYNRLGGLLLDKQIRKLAGYWTQFAGWSTRQRFSRLDQIVSLLNVDSVADAQDYCQSESVTWLLNLAEIRQVLALRIDLPGNEILDERLYPFKGRCQLRQCMPKKPVKYGIKFWVACCSKSSYAWNMQIYTGKPSSGTREKNQGMRVVLDMPELPRELLQLQGRKLDSSTFAFSEDCTIVSYRPKMNNNVIVLNKMTSTYSSQRMTARWPSVICYNIIDVSAYNAYVLWTEKHPAWNVGRLHKRRLFVEELGKALVKPEMMRRNALLRTAATKSAVERLWKDAEQPSTSGITDTDTGGKKRARCQFCVSSDNKTGTDLLLGTLWLVD
;
A
#
# COMPACT_ATOMS: atom_id res chain seq x y z
N MET A 1 56.35 -32.23 -38.24
CA MET A 1 57.09 -32.05 -36.97
C MET A 1 56.61 -33.11 -36.00
N PRO A 2 57.49 -33.81 -35.27
CA PRO A 2 57.08 -34.87 -34.36
C PRO A 2 56.45 -34.26 -33.10
N ASP A 3 55.40 -34.93 -32.61
CA ASP A 3 54.66 -34.60 -31.38
C ASP A 3 55.64 -34.49 -30.19
N GLU A 4 55.72 -33.32 -29.55
CA GLU A 4 56.49 -33.11 -28.31
C GLU A 4 55.98 -34.10 -27.25
N THR A 5 56.85 -34.98 -26.75
CA THR A 5 56.48 -35.93 -25.70
C THR A 5 56.07 -35.18 -24.43
N ALA A 6 55.07 -35.66 -23.67
CA ALA A 6 54.57 -35.00 -22.46
C ALA A 6 55.68 -34.57 -21.47
N LYS A 7 56.76 -35.36 -21.41
CA LYS A 7 57.96 -35.10 -20.61
C LYS A 7 58.76 -33.88 -21.08
N GLN A 8 58.86 -33.66 -22.39
CA GLN A 8 59.52 -32.49 -22.98
C GLN A 8 58.69 -31.22 -22.73
N LYS A 9 57.36 -31.32 -22.76
CA LYS A 9 56.46 -30.20 -22.45
C LYS A 9 56.57 -29.77 -20.98
N GLU A 10 56.65 -30.74 -20.06
CA GLU A 10 56.84 -30.49 -18.62
C GLU A 10 58.22 -29.89 -18.31
N GLU A 11 59.29 -30.38 -18.96
CA GLU A 11 60.64 -29.83 -18.79
C GLU A 11 60.76 -28.41 -19.36
N LYS A 12 60.13 -28.13 -20.51
CA LYS A 12 60.04 -26.80 -21.10
C LYS A 12 59.31 -25.83 -20.17
N GLN A 13 58.17 -26.23 -19.62
CA GLN A 13 57.41 -25.42 -18.66
C GLN A 13 58.24 -25.12 -17.40
N ARG A 14 58.96 -26.11 -16.86
CA ARG A 14 59.86 -25.90 -15.72
C ARG A 14 61.02 -24.96 -16.02
N LEU A 15 61.57 -25.00 -17.24
CA LEU A 15 62.61 -24.06 -17.66
C LEU A 15 62.06 -22.65 -17.81
N GLU A 16 60.86 -22.50 -18.37
CA GLU A 16 60.14 -21.25 -18.52
C GLU A 16 59.89 -20.59 -17.15
N GLU A 17 59.39 -21.36 -16.17
CA GLU A 17 59.17 -20.88 -14.79
C GLU A 17 60.47 -20.42 -14.12
N LYS A 18 61.57 -21.17 -14.29
CA LYS A 18 62.89 -20.78 -13.78
C LYS A 18 63.41 -19.51 -14.44
N PHE A 19 63.23 -19.39 -15.75
CA PHE A 19 63.64 -18.21 -16.51
C PHE A 19 62.85 -16.97 -16.06
N GLN A 20 61.52 -17.08 -15.96
CA GLN A 20 60.65 -16.01 -15.46
C GLN A 20 61.02 -15.60 -14.04
N THR A 21 61.31 -16.57 -13.16
CA THR A 21 61.76 -16.29 -11.78
C THR A 21 63.11 -15.59 -11.75
N HIS A 22 64.02 -15.91 -12.66
CA HIS A 22 65.32 -15.23 -12.72
C HIS A 22 65.17 -13.81 -13.29
N LEU A 23 64.28 -13.62 -14.27
CA LEU A 23 64.01 -12.35 -14.91
C LEU A 23 63.28 -11.38 -13.96
N SER A 24 62.33 -11.88 -13.16
CA SER A 24 61.64 -11.08 -12.14
C SER A 24 62.55 -10.65 -11.00
N ASN A 25 63.51 -11.49 -10.61
CA ASN A 25 64.46 -11.20 -9.53
C ASN A 25 65.75 -10.51 -10.01
N CYS A 26 65.89 -10.22 -11.30
CA CYS A 26 67.09 -9.56 -11.79
C CYS A 26 67.15 -8.10 -11.32
N VAL A 27 68.37 -7.60 -11.07
CA VAL A 27 68.59 -6.24 -10.57
C VAL A 27 67.95 -5.18 -11.47
N LEU A 28 67.95 -5.40 -12.80
CA LEU A 28 67.33 -4.49 -13.76
C LEU A 28 65.80 -4.39 -13.53
N ASN A 29 65.11 -5.53 -13.40
CA ASN A 29 63.68 -5.57 -13.14
C ASN A 29 63.35 -4.88 -11.82
N CYS A 30 64.08 -5.18 -10.74
CA CYS A 30 63.90 -4.52 -9.46
C CYS A 30 64.05 -2.99 -9.56
N ARG A 31 65.06 -2.49 -10.29
CA ARG A 31 65.25 -1.04 -10.51
C ARG A 31 64.17 -0.42 -11.37
N MET A 32 63.65 -1.14 -12.36
CA MET A 32 62.51 -0.68 -13.17
C MET A 32 61.24 -0.56 -12.32
N GLN A 33 60.97 -1.53 -11.45
CA GLN A 33 59.82 -1.49 -10.54
C GLN A 33 59.95 -0.35 -9.50
N GLU A 34 61.14 -0.10 -8.97
CA GLU A 34 61.40 1.07 -8.12
C GLU A 34 61.12 2.40 -8.85
N LEU A 35 61.55 2.51 -10.11
CA LEU A 35 61.31 3.70 -10.94
C LEU A 35 59.82 3.87 -11.27
N LEU A 36 59.11 2.79 -11.57
CA LEU A 36 57.66 2.80 -11.78
C LEU A 36 56.92 3.25 -10.51
N GLY A 37 57.33 2.77 -9.34
CA GLY A 37 56.76 3.23 -8.06
C GLY A 37 56.94 4.73 -7.84
N GLN A 38 58.12 5.28 -8.16
CA GLN A 38 58.35 6.72 -8.11
C GLN A 38 57.51 7.49 -9.15
N TYR A 39 57.40 6.95 -10.37
CA TYR A 39 56.58 7.53 -11.43
C TYR A 39 55.12 7.63 -11.02
N VAL A 40 54.53 6.54 -10.50
CA VAL A 40 53.13 6.52 -10.03
C VAL A 40 52.90 7.58 -8.97
N ALA A 41 53.81 7.74 -7.99
CA ALA A 41 53.67 8.75 -6.95
C ALA A 41 53.71 10.20 -7.51
N ILE A 42 54.60 10.48 -8.47
CA ILE A 42 54.71 11.80 -9.10
C ILE A 42 53.49 12.10 -9.97
N GLU A 43 53.06 11.11 -10.76
CA GLU A 43 51.91 11.26 -11.67
C GLU A 43 50.60 11.40 -10.90
N GLU A 44 50.43 10.66 -9.79
CA GLU A 44 49.29 10.81 -8.86
C GLU A 44 49.24 12.22 -8.26
N TYR A 45 50.38 12.73 -7.76
CA TYR A 45 50.49 14.09 -7.25
C TYR A 45 50.14 15.13 -8.33
N TYR A 46 50.67 14.98 -9.54
CA TYR A 46 50.36 15.86 -10.67
C TYR A 46 48.86 15.84 -10.99
N MET A 47 48.25 14.66 -11.07
CA MET A 47 46.84 14.51 -11.41
C MET A 47 45.95 15.18 -10.36
N ARG A 48 46.23 14.94 -9.07
CA ARG A 48 45.51 15.53 -7.94
C ARG A 48 45.59 17.05 -7.92
N GLU A 49 46.80 17.62 -7.98
CA GLU A 49 46.96 19.09 -7.94
C GLU A 49 46.37 19.78 -9.17
N SER A 50 46.42 19.12 -10.33
CA SER A 50 45.80 19.62 -11.55
C SER A 50 44.28 19.65 -11.45
N ILE A 51 43.65 18.61 -10.91
CA ILE A 51 42.20 18.56 -10.67
C ILE A 51 41.80 19.63 -9.64
N LEU A 52 42.52 19.76 -8.53
CA LEU A 52 42.26 20.80 -7.54
C LEU A 52 42.40 22.20 -8.13
N LYS A 53 43.34 22.41 -9.05
CA LYS A 53 43.50 23.67 -9.76
C LYS A 53 42.34 23.91 -10.75
N ALA A 54 41.89 22.89 -11.46
CA ALA A 54 40.72 22.99 -12.35
C ALA A 54 39.46 23.39 -11.58
N ILE A 55 39.20 22.78 -10.43
CA ILE A 55 38.08 23.14 -9.54
C ILE A 55 38.20 24.59 -9.04
N ARG A 56 39.41 25.07 -8.74
CA ARG A 56 39.61 26.47 -8.31
C ARG A 56 39.42 27.49 -9.44
N LEU A 57 39.69 27.09 -10.68
CA LEU A 57 39.58 27.93 -11.87
C LEU A 57 38.25 27.75 -12.61
N GLU A 58 37.33 27.02 -11.99
CA GLU A 58 36.02 26.71 -12.53
C GLU A 58 35.32 27.96 -13.06
N CYS A 59 34.90 27.90 -14.32
CA CYS A 59 34.15 28.97 -14.96
C CYS A 59 32.99 28.37 -15.75
N ARG A 60 31.88 29.12 -15.80
CA ARG A 60 30.75 28.83 -16.67
C ARG A 60 30.70 29.89 -17.77
N GLU A 61 30.79 29.47 -19.02
CA GLU A 61 30.64 30.37 -20.16
C GLU A 61 29.16 30.74 -20.34
N SER A 62 28.89 32.01 -20.65
CA SER A 62 27.53 32.51 -20.84
C SER A 62 26.82 31.73 -21.95
N GLY A 63 25.66 31.13 -21.63
CA GLY A 63 24.87 30.32 -22.57
C GLY A 63 25.18 28.82 -22.55
N THR A 64 26.17 28.38 -21.77
CA THR A 64 26.44 26.94 -21.56
C THR A 64 25.71 26.40 -20.33
N LEU A 65 25.30 25.13 -20.42
CA LEU A 65 24.62 24.40 -19.34
C LEU A 65 25.60 23.76 -18.35
N LEU A 66 26.88 23.71 -18.72
CA LEU A 66 27.95 23.00 -18.03
C LEU A 66 28.98 23.97 -17.51
N SER A 67 29.71 23.51 -16.51
CA SER A 67 30.90 24.16 -16.01
C SER A 67 32.16 23.57 -16.69
N SER A 68 33.22 24.39 -16.80
CA SER A 68 34.51 23.93 -17.36
C SER A 68 35.12 22.76 -16.58
N VAL A 69 34.73 22.60 -15.30
CA VAL A 69 35.30 21.60 -14.38
C VAL A 69 35.15 20.17 -14.89
N VAL A 70 34.06 19.84 -15.58
CA VAL A 70 33.83 18.48 -16.11
C VAL A 70 34.88 18.18 -17.17
N ASP A 71 34.99 19.00 -18.20
CA ASP A 71 35.93 18.80 -19.30
C ASP A 71 37.38 18.82 -18.82
N ASP A 72 37.73 19.76 -17.94
CA ASP A 72 39.07 19.88 -17.38
C ASP A 72 39.47 18.63 -16.59
N CYS A 73 38.61 18.15 -15.68
CA CYS A 73 38.90 16.97 -14.86
C CYS A 73 39.06 15.71 -15.72
N PHE A 74 38.13 15.46 -16.65
CA PHE A 74 38.20 14.27 -17.52
C PHE A 74 39.35 14.34 -18.52
N PHE A 75 39.73 15.54 -18.98
CA PHE A 75 40.92 15.72 -19.82
C PHE A 75 42.20 15.39 -19.05
N ILE A 76 42.36 15.92 -17.82
CA ILE A 76 43.53 15.66 -16.97
C ILE A 76 43.67 14.17 -16.67
N ILE A 77 42.57 13.50 -16.33
CA ILE A 77 42.56 12.06 -16.05
C ILE A 77 42.92 11.27 -17.30
N SER A 78 42.25 11.53 -18.44
CA SER A 78 42.53 10.83 -19.69
C SER A 78 44.00 10.99 -20.10
N LYS A 79 44.55 12.20 -19.98
CA LYS A 79 45.95 12.48 -20.30
C LYS A 79 46.91 11.69 -19.40
N SER A 80 46.62 11.64 -18.11
CA SER A 80 47.51 10.99 -17.13
C SER A 80 47.48 9.45 -17.28
N VAL A 81 46.30 8.85 -17.48
CA VAL A 81 46.16 7.42 -17.75
C VAL A 81 46.81 7.03 -19.09
N ARG A 82 46.69 7.87 -20.13
CA ARG A 82 47.39 7.63 -21.41
C ARG A 82 48.91 7.73 -21.30
N ARG A 83 49.45 8.58 -20.42
CA ARG A 83 50.89 8.58 -20.13
C ARG A 83 51.30 7.28 -19.43
N ALA A 84 50.50 6.79 -18.49
CA ALA A 84 50.73 5.50 -17.85
C ALA A 84 50.72 4.35 -18.87
N LEU A 85 49.85 4.41 -19.88
CA LEU A 85 49.84 3.44 -20.98
C LEU A 85 51.15 3.37 -21.77
N ALA A 86 51.90 4.48 -21.87
CA ALA A 86 53.20 4.51 -22.54
C ALA A 86 54.29 3.73 -21.78
N THR A 87 54.05 3.38 -20.51
CA THR A 87 54.97 2.51 -19.75
C THR A 87 54.84 1.04 -20.16
N SER A 88 53.73 0.67 -20.80
CA SER A 88 53.35 -0.72 -21.12
C SER A 88 53.33 -1.67 -19.91
N ASP A 89 53.34 -1.13 -18.68
CA ASP A 89 53.28 -1.89 -17.44
C ASP A 89 51.84 -1.91 -16.90
N VAL A 90 51.27 -3.11 -16.77
CA VAL A 90 49.87 -3.31 -16.41
C VAL A 90 49.60 -2.85 -14.97
N ASP A 91 50.52 -3.10 -14.05
CA ASP A 91 50.36 -2.74 -12.64
C ASP A 91 50.40 -1.22 -12.46
N CYS A 92 51.27 -0.52 -13.21
CA CYS A 92 51.31 0.94 -13.29
C CYS A 92 50.01 1.51 -13.86
N ILE A 93 49.48 0.95 -14.95
CA ILE A 93 48.21 1.38 -15.55
C ILE A 93 47.07 1.19 -14.54
N CYS A 94 47.00 0.03 -13.88
CA CYS A 94 46.00 -0.28 -12.86
C CYS A 94 46.09 0.70 -11.68
N ALA A 95 47.29 0.97 -11.17
CA ALA A 95 47.49 1.95 -10.10
C ALA A 95 46.97 3.34 -10.51
N MET A 96 47.30 3.79 -11.72
CA MET A 96 46.84 5.09 -12.22
C MET A 96 45.32 5.16 -12.45
N LEU A 97 44.68 4.08 -12.88
CA LEU A 97 43.21 3.98 -12.96
C LEU A 97 42.55 4.07 -11.59
N ASN A 98 43.09 3.36 -10.61
CA ASN A 98 42.55 3.36 -9.25
C ASN A 98 42.68 4.76 -8.62
N HIS A 99 43.81 5.43 -8.84
CA HIS A 99 43.98 6.84 -8.45
C HIS A 99 43.00 7.76 -9.18
N ALA A 100 42.78 7.58 -10.47
CA ALA A 100 41.79 8.35 -11.22
C ALA A 100 40.36 8.19 -10.66
N CYS A 101 39.94 6.95 -10.37
CA CYS A 101 38.64 6.67 -9.74
C CYS A 101 38.54 7.35 -8.37
N ALA A 102 39.57 7.21 -7.54
CA ALA A 102 39.61 7.85 -6.22
C ALA A 102 39.48 9.38 -6.33
N LEU A 103 40.21 10.03 -7.25
CA LEU A 103 40.17 11.49 -7.43
C LEU A 103 38.82 11.98 -7.98
N LEU A 104 38.19 11.22 -8.88
CA LEU A 104 36.82 11.50 -9.34
C LEU A 104 35.83 11.49 -8.18
N GLU A 105 36.00 10.58 -7.21
CA GLU A 105 35.12 10.50 -6.05
C GLU A 105 35.42 11.54 -4.97
N THR A 106 36.69 11.69 -4.58
CA THR A 106 37.10 12.52 -3.45
C THR A 106 37.14 14.01 -3.77
N HIS A 107 37.32 14.39 -5.03
CA HIS A 107 37.41 15.79 -5.44
C HIS A 107 36.26 16.20 -6.35
N HIS A 108 36.11 15.57 -7.52
CA HIS A 108 35.10 16.01 -8.50
C HIS A 108 33.67 15.80 -7.98
N LEU A 109 33.31 14.56 -7.62
CA LEU A 109 32.00 14.24 -7.06
C LEU A 109 31.74 14.95 -5.73
N ALA A 110 32.75 15.07 -4.86
CA ALA A 110 32.63 15.79 -3.60
C ALA A 110 32.33 17.28 -3.80
N HIS A 111 32.97 17.91 -4.78
CA HIS A 111 32.73 19.29 -5.19
C HIS A 111 31.30 19.47 -5.69
N LEU A 112 30.85 18.63 -6.64
CA LEU A 112 29.47 18.66 -7.14
C LEU A 112 28.45 18.43 -6.02
N LYS A 113 28.68 17.45 -5.14
CA LYS A 113 27.82 17.20 -3.96
C LYS A 113 27.75 18.41 -3.04
N SER A 114 28.84 19.16 -2.86
CA SER A 114 28.82 20.36 -2.02
C SER A 114 27.91 21.46 -2.58
N ARG A 115 27.86 21.58 -3.91
CA ARG A 115 26.99 22.53 -4.64
C ARG A 115 25.53 22.08 -4.59
N LEU A 116 25.27 20.79 -4.83
CA LEU A 116 23.94 20.20 -4.74
C LEU A 116 23.36 20.26 -3.31
N LYS A 117 24.20 20.18 -2.27
CA LYS A 117 23.76 20.34 -0.87
C LYS A 117 23.21 21.73 -0.55
N LEU A 118 23.54 22.77 -1.33
CA LEU A 118 22.98 24.11 -1.14
C LEU A 118 21.48 24.16 -1.46
N GLY A 119 20.97 23.19 -2.22
CA GLY A 119 19.54 23.05 -2.54
C GLY A 119 19.05 24.03 -3.59
N TYR A 120 17.88 23.73 -4.17
CA TYR A 120 17.23 24.58 -5.15
C TYR A 120 16.36 25.64 -4.44
N PRO A 121 16.59 26.96 -4.65
CA PRO A 121 15.80 28.02 -4.02
C PRO A 121 14.36 28.07 -4.58
N SER A 122 13.38 27.64 -3.78
CA SER A 122 11.96 27.80 -4.12
C SER A 122 11.51 29.26 -3.96
N SER A 123 10.90 29.85 -4.99
CA SER A 123 10.34 31.21 -4.96
C SER A 123 9.06 31.35 -4.11
N THR A 124 8.42 30.24 -3.73
CA THR A 124 7.08 30.23 -3.14
C THR A 124 7.03 29.72 -1.68
N GLY A 125 8.13 29.85 -0.95
CA GLY A 125 8.24 29.40 0.43
C GLY A 125 7.80 30.44 1.45
N GLY A 126 6.92 30.07 2.38
CA GLY A 126 6.60 30.88 3.55
C GLY A 126 7.84 31.22 4.40
N LEU A 127 7.66 32.07 5.41
CA LEU A 127 8.72 32.73 6.21
C LEU A 127 9.93 31.83 6.58
N ALA A 128 9.73 30.54 6.86
CA ALA A 128 10.78 29.58 7.19
C ALA A 128 11.73 29.23 6.02
N GLU A 129 11.22 29.10 4.80
CA GLU A 129 12.05 28.86 3.60
C GLU A 129 12.80 30.13 3.20
N ALA A 130 12.21 31.31 3.44
CA ALA A 130 12.90 32.59 3.28
C ALA A 130 14.09 32.73 4.24
N TYR A 131 13.96 32.30 5.51
CA TYR A 131 15.09 32.24 6.46
C TYR A 131 16.18 31.24 6.03
N SER A 132 15.80 30.06 5.54
CA SER A 132 16.77 29.07 5.04
C SER A 132 17.50 29.59 3.79
N THR A 133 16.77 30.24 2.87
CA THR A 133 17.33 30.83 1.65
C THR A 133 18.26 32.00 1.97
N ALA A 134 17.89 32.85 2.94
CA ALA A 134 18.74 33.91 3.45
C ALA A 134 20.02 33.37 4.12
N ALA A 135 19.93 32.26 4.87
CA ALA A 135 21.08 31.61 5.46
C ALA A 135 22.02 30.98 4.41
N ILE A 136 21.46 30.38 3.35
CA ILE A 136 22.22 29.84 2.21
C ILE A 136 22.90 30.96 1.41
N ALA A 137 22.18 32.05 1.13
CA ALA A 137 22.74 33.25 0.49
C ALA A 137 23.85 33.89 1.35
N TYR A 138 23.70 33.89 2.68
CA TYR A 138 24.75 34.35 3.57
C TYR A 138 26.00 33.46 3.52
N ALA A 139 25.81 32.13 3.50
CA ALA A 139 26.92 31.17 3.41
C ALA A 139 27.67 31.25 2.08
N SER A 140 26.98 31.46 0.95
CA SER A 140 27.61 31.59 -0.37
C SER A 140 28.46 32.87 -0.48
N VAL A 141 27.99 33.98 0.11
CA VAL A 141 28.76 35.24 0.21
C VAL A 141 30.00 35.06 1.10
N VAL A 142 29.90 34.32 2.21
CA VAL A 142 31.05 34.03 3.10
C VAL A 142 32.10 33.14 2.41
N HIS A 143 31.68 32.20 1.55
CA HIS A 143 32.61 31.37 0.79
C HIS A 143 33.29 32.14 -0.37
N GLN A 144 32.58 33.06 -1.04
CA GLN A 144 33.20 33.94 -2.06
C GLN A 144 34.09 35.03 -1.44
N GLY A 145 33.76 35.54 -0.25
CA GLY A 145 34.51 36.59 0.45
C GLY A 145 35.91 36.19 0.95
N LYS A 146 36.31 34.92 0.87
CA LYS A 146 37.64 34.45 1.26
C LYS A 146 38.68 34.43 0.12
N MET A 147 38.33 34.82 -1.10
CA MET A 147 39.27 34.85 -2.25
C MET A 147 39.65 36.25 -2.77
N SER A 148 39.28 37.34 -2.08
CA SER A 148 39.62 38.70 -2.51
C SER A 148 40.23 39.50 -1.37
N GLY A 149 41.46 39.15 -0.99
CA GLY A 149 42.24 39.85 0.03
C GLY A 149 43.63 40.21 -0.45
N ALA A 150 43.73 41.09 -1.46
CA ALA A 150 44.98 41.79 -1.77
C ALA A 150 44.73 43.07 -2.58
N GLY A 151 44.88 44.22 -1.92
CA GLY A 151 45.39 45.46 -2.53
C GLY A 151 44.36 46.47 -3.06
N GLY A 152 44.41 47.70 -2.53
CA GLY A 152 43.95 48.89 -3.26
C GLY A 152 43.11 49.86 -2.44
N ILE A 153 43.76 50.71 -1.64
CA ILE A 153 43.18 51.92 -1.05
C ILE A 153 42.92 52.91 -2.19
N GLY A 154 41.67 53.34 -2.37
CA GLY A 154 41.27 54.32 -3.38
C GLY A 154 39.99 55.03 -3.01
N SER A 155 40.14 56.15 -2.30
CA SER A 155 39.10 57.11 -1.95
C SER A 155 38.49 57.77 -3.19
N GLY A 156 37.16 57.72 -3.31
CA GLY A 156 36.40 58.38 -4.37
C GLY A 156 35.00 58.73 -3.89
N SER A 157 34.85 59.94 -3.38
CA SER A 157 33.59 60.60 -3.02
C SER A 157 32.72 60.83 -4.26
N GLY A 158 31.48 60.34 -4.23
CA GLY A 158 30.46 60.61 -5.25
C GLY A 158 29.06 60.57 -4.63
N SER A 159 28.54 61.74 -4.30
CA SER A 159 27.17 62.00 -3.86
C SER A 159 26.17 61.77 -5.00
N GLY A 160 25.09 61.02 -4.75
CA GLY A 160 23.96 60.94 -5.68
C GLY A 160 22.80 60.06 -5.20
N GLY A 161 21.71 60.70 -4.77
CA GLY A 161 20.33 60.31 -5.09
C GLY A 161 19.76 59.01 -4.51
N ALA A 162 18.95 59.15 -3.46
CA ALA A 162 18.00 58.13 -3.03
C ALA A 162 16.81 58.02 -4.01
N SER A 163 16.59 56.83 -4.58
CA SER A 163 15.26 56.28 -4.94
C SER A 163 15.43 54.91 -5.60
N GLY A 164 15.06 53.83 -4.93
CA GLY A 164 15.14 52.48 -5.50
C GLY A 164 15.09 51.37 -4.45
N GLY A 165 14.00 51.29 -3.69
CA GLY A 165 13.75 50.18 -2.77
C GLY A 165 13.23 48.96 -3.52
N GLY A 166 14.14 48.15 -4.07
CA GLY A 166 13.82 46.85 -4.69
C GLY A 166 15.01 46.32 -5.49
N GLY A 167 15.45 45.08 -5.20
CA GLY A 167 16.35 44.36 -6.13
C GLY A 167 17.76 43.99 -5.64
N ILE A 168 17.95 43.62 -4.36
CA ILE A 168 19.18 42.91 -3.94
C ILE A 168 18.91 41.40 -3.71
N GLY A 169 17.67 41.01 -3.39
CA GLY A 169 17.32 39.60 -3.17
C GLY A 169 17.21 38.76 -4.45
N ASP A 170 16.65 39.32 -5.52
CA ASP A 170 16.25 38.57 -6.72
C ASP A 170 17.44 38.02 -7.53
N SER A 171 18.47 38.86 -7.73
CA SER A 171 19.68 38.49 -8.48
C SER A 171 20.51 37.40 -7.78
N THR A 172 20.47 37.35 -6.46
CA THR A 172 21.19 36.33 -5.68
C THR A 172 20.48 34.97 -5.72
N THR A 173 19.15 34.95 -5.71
CA THR A 173 18.37 33.71 -5.80
C THR A 173 18.44 33.08 -7.18
N ASP A 174 18.44 33.89 -8.25
CA ASP A 174 18.56 33.38 -9.61
C ASP A 174 19.95 32.80 -9.86
N LYS A 175 21.00 33.45 -9.36
CA LYS A 175 22.35 32.89 -9.41
C LYS A 175 22.47 31.55 -8.67
N LEU A 176 21.80 31.40 -7.52
CA LEU A 176 21.78 30.14 -6.77
C LEU A 176 21.00 29.03 -7.51
N ARG A 177 19.89 29.36 -8.18
CA ARG A 177 19.15 28.41 -9.04
C ARG A 177 20.02 27.95 -10.20
N GLU A 178 20.64 28.90 -10.88
CA GLU A 178 21.55 28.63 -11.99
C GLU A 178 22.72 27.74 -11.56
N ASP A 179 23.37 28.07 -10.45
CA ASP A 179 24.47 27.29 -9.85
C ASP A 179 24.05 25.83 -9.55
N TYR A 180 22.83 25.63 -9.02
CA TYR A 180 22.29 24.31 -8.72
C TYR A 180 22.00 23.50 -10.00
N LEU A 181 21.41 24.15 -11.01
CA LEU A 181 21.07 23.51 -12.29
C LEU A 181 22.34 23.15 -13.08
N THR A 182 23.37 24.00 -13.06
CA THR A 182 24.68 23.67 -13.63
C THR A 182 25.29 22.45 -12.93
N ALA A 183 25.29 22.40 -11.59
CA ALA A 183 25.82 21.24 -10.87
C ALA A 183 25.06 19.93 -11.17
N LEU A 184 23.74 20.00 -11.40
CA LEU A 184 22.94 18.85 -11.86
C LEU A 184 23.37 18.39 -13.25
N ASN A 185 23.57 19.32 -14.18
CA ASN A 185 24.03 19.02 -15.53
C ASN A 185 25.43 18.43 -15.52
N ASP A 186 26.35 19.02 -14.76
CA ASP A 186 27.72 18.54 -14.61
C ASP A 186 27.75 17.12 -14.05
N CYS A 187 26.90 16.82 -13.06
CA CYS A 187 26.79 15.47 -12.51
C CYS A 187 26.24 14.49 -13.55
N GLY A 188 25.25 14.89 -14.36
CA GLY A 188 24.70 14.07 -15.44
C GLY A 188 25.70 13.76 -16.54
N VAL A 189 26.42 14.78 -17.02
CA VAL A 189 27.46 14.63 -18.06
C VAL A 189 28.66 13.86 -17.50
N SER A 190 29.00 14.02 -16.22
CA SER A 190 30.09 13.26 -15.60
C SER A 190 29.86 11.74 -15.67
N VAL A 191 28.62 11.25 -15.54
CA VAL A 191 28.33 9.82 -15.72
C VAL A 191 28.68 9.35 -17.14
N GLU A 192 28.24 10.11 -18.15
CA GLU A 192 28.53 9.80 -19.56
C GLU A 192 30.02 9.90 -19.89
N CYS A 193 30.72 10.87 -19.29
CA CYS A 193 32.16 11.04 -19.43
C CYS A 193 32.95 9.86 -18.85
N VAL A 194 32.53 9.30 -17.70
CA VAL A 194 33.14 8.07 -17.14
C VAL A 194 32.93 6.89 -18.08
N GLU A 195 31.72 6.69 -18.59
CA GLU A 195 31.40 5.60 -19.54
C GLU A 195 32.21 5.73 -20.84
N LYS A 196 32.29 6.94 -21.40
CA LYS A 196 33.12 7.25 -22.57
C LYS A 196 34.60 7.07 -22.30
N LEU A 197 35.10 7.46 -21.13
CA LEU A 197 36.49 7.27 -20.72
C LEU A 197 36.82 5.78 -20.65
N LYS A 198 35.98 4.97 -19.99
CA LYS A 198 36.13 3.52 -19.90
C LYS A 198 36.22 2.87 -21.28
N ASN A 199 35.30 3.19 -22.18
CA ASN A 199 35.28 2.62 -23.53
C ASN A 199 36.52 3.00 -24.33
N ARG A 200 36.94 4.26 -24.28
CA ARG A 200 38.18 4.72 -24.94
C ARG A 200 39.42 4.03 -24.40
N LEU A 201 39.52 3.86 -23.07
CA LEU A 201 40.65 3.18 -22.46
C LEU A 201 40.67 1.68 -22.82
N LYS A 202 39.51 1.04 -22.89
CA LYS A 202 39.39 -0.35 -23.36
C LYS A 202 39.85 -0.51 -24.81
N ASP A 203 39.63 0.49 -25.65
CA ASP A 203 40.16 0.51 -27.02
C ASP A 203 41.68 0.75 -27.04
N ASP A 204 42.16 1.71 -26.25
CA ASP A 204 43.59 2.01 -26.12
C ASP A 204 44.37 0.78 -25.61
N PHE A 205 43.83 0.02 -24.65
CA PHE A 205 44.45 -1.21 -24.13
C PHE A 205 44.59 -2.27 -25.22
N ARG A 206 43.56 -2.48 -26.03
CA ARG A 206 43.59 -3.45 -27.15
C ARG A 206 44.61 -3.08 -28.23
N ASN A 207 44.84 -1.78 -28.43
CA ASN A 207 45.76 -1.30 -29.46
C ASN A 207 47.23 -1.27 -29.00
N VAL A 208 47.49 -0.91 -27.73
CA VAL A 208 48.85 -0.74 -27.19
C VAL A 208 49.39 -2.03 -26.57
N LEU A 209 48.56 -2.80 -25.88
CA LEU A 209 48.98 -4.01 -25.15
C LEU A 209 48.68 -5.25 -26.01
N LEU A 210 49.55 -5.52 -26.98
CA LEU A 210 49.45 -6.70 -27.83
C LEU A 210 49.90 -7.95 -27.05
N GLN A 211 49.07 -9.00 -27.04
CA GLN A 211 49.32 -10.30 -26.38
C GLN A 211 49.40 -10.24 -24.85
N LEU A 212 48.35 -9.74 -24.20
CA LEU A 212 48.19 -9.89 -22.74
C LEU A 212 47.91 -11.34 -22.34
N ASN A 213 48.55 -11.75 -21.27
CA ASN A 213 48.29 -12.92 -20.46
C ASN A 213 46.99 -12.76 -19.65
N ASP A 214 46.28 -13.86 -19.41
CA ASP A 214 44.93 -13.86 -18.80
C ASP A 214 44.87 -13.11 -17.46
N VAL A 215 45.93 -13.20 -16.66
CA VAL A 215 46.02 -12.55 -15.34
C VAL A 215 46.02 -11.03 -15.49
N ASP A 216 46.83 -10.50 -16.41
CA ASP A 216 46.96 -9.06 -16.59
C ASP A 216 45.74 -8.46 -17.29
N GLN A 217 45.10 -9.23 -18.18
CA GLN A 217 43.80 -8.86 -18.71
C GLN A 217 42.73 -8.76 -17.61
N GLN A 218 42.68 -9.73 -16.68
CA GLN A 218 41.74 -9.69 -15.55
C GLN A 218 41.97 -8.49 -14.62
N LYS A 219 43.23 -8.09 -14.37
CA LYS A 219 43.54 -6.89 -13.58
C LYS A 219 42.98 -5.62 -14.23
N LEU A 220 43.20 -5.46 -15.54
CA LEU A 220 42.70 -4.31 -16.29
C LEU A 220 41.16 -4.30 -16.31
N ASP A 221 40.52 -5.45 -16.56
CA ASP A 221 39.08 -5.57 -16.54
C ASP A 221 38.50 -5.23 -15.14
N SER A 222 39.18 -5.64 -14.06
CA SER A 222 38.80 -5.27 -12.69
C SER A 222 38.89 -3.77 -12.45
N CYS A 223 39.93 -3.09 -12.95
CA CYS A 223 40.09 -1.64 -12.80
C CYS A 223 39.07 -0.88 -13.66
N LEU A 224 38.76 -1.38 -14.86
CA LEU A 224 37.67 -0.83 -15.70
C LEU A 224 36.30 -1.01 -15.02
N GLY A 225 36.11 -2.05 -14.22
CA GLY A 225 34.93 -2.23 -13.37
C GLY A 225 34.78 -1.15 -12.29
N GLN A 226 35.88 -0.66 -11.71
CA GLN A 226 35.83 0.44 -10.73
C GLN A 226 35.33 1.76 -11.35
N LEU A 227 35.55 1.98 -12.65
CA LEU A 227 34.96 3.11 -13.36
C LEU A 227 33.42 2.99 -13.42
N ASP A 228 32.86 1.78 -13.56
CA ASP A 228 31.41 1.58 -13.49
C ASP A 228 30.87 1.91 -12.10
N GLU A 229 31.57 1.50 -11.04
CA GLU A 229 31.22 1.86 -9.66
C GLU A 229 31.26 3.39 -9.46
N THR A 230 32.27 4.05 -10.02
CA THR A 230 32.39 5.52 -9.99
C THR A 230 31.21 6.17 -10.72
N ALA A 231 30.87 5.69 -11.92
CA ALA A 231 29.71 6.16 -12.69
C ALA A 231 28.39 6.00 -11.91
N ASN A 232 28.21 4.86 -11.23
CA ASN A 232 27.06 4.60 -10.36
C ASN A 232 26.99 5.58 -9.17
N LYS A 233 28.14 5.96 -8.58
CA LYS A 233 28.19 6.97 -7.51
C LYS A 233 27.78 8.37 -8.01
N PHE A 234 28.19 8.77 -9.21
CA PHE A 234 27.68 10.00 -9.86
C PHE A 234 26.18 9.90 -10.13
N HIS A 235 25.70 8.77 -10.67
CA HIS A 235 24.28 8.57 -10.94
C HIS A 235 23.44 8.63 -9.67
N SER A 236 23.88 8.00 -8.57
CA SER A 236 23.23 8.07 -7.26
C SER A 236 23.17 9.50 -6.74
N ALA A 237 24.28 10.26 -6.85
CA ALA A 237 24.30 11.66 -6.40
C ALA A 237 23.34 12.55 -7.21
N LEU A 238 23.25 12.32 -8.52
CA LEU A 238 22.27 12.98 -9.38
C LEU A 238 20.84 12.61 -8.98
N SER A 239 20.57 11.33 -8.73
CA SER A 239 19.26 10.84 -8.28
C SER A 239 18.84 11.49 -6.97
N ASP A 240 19.73 11.51 -5.97
CA ASP A 240 19.47 12.12 -4.67
C ASP A 240 19.15 13.62 -4.79
N ALA A 241 19.87 14.33 -5.67
CA ALA A 241 19.65 15.76 -5.89
C ALA A 241 18.35 16.05 -6.65
N VAL A 242 17.98 15.21 -7.63
CA VAL A 242 16.69 15.30 -8.31
C VAL A 242 15.53 15.00 -7.35
N ASP A 243 15.67 13.97 -6.51
CA ASP A 243 14.70 13.65 -5.47
C ASP A 243 14.54 14.80 -4.47
N GLN A 244 15.64 15.45 -4.09
CA GLN A 244 15.61 16.63 -3.23
C GLN A 244 14.85 17.78 -3.91
N LEU A 245 15.19 18.14 -5.16
CA LEU A 245 14.52 19.18 -5.94
C LEU A 245 13.00 18.94 -6.03
N VAL A 246 12.60 17.74 -6.44
CA VAL A 246 11.17 17.40 -6.59
C VAL A 246 10.46 17.41 -5.23
N ARG A 247 11.12 16.94 -4.17
CA ARG A 247 10.56 16.91 -2.82
C ARG A 247 10.38 18.30 -2.22
N THR A 248 11.32 19.21 -2.41
CA THR A 248 11.30 20.55 -1.80
C THR A 248 10.49 21.54 -2.62
N SER A 249 10.63 21.51 -3.94
CA SER A 249 10.09 22.56 -4.80
C SER A 249 8.80 22.16 -5.51
N PHE A 250 8.66 20.90 -5.92
CA PHE A 250 7.51 20.47 -6.73
C PHE A 250 6.38 19.93 -5.88
N LYS A 251 6.71 19.09 -4.89
CA LYS A 251 5.72 18.41 -4.03
C LYS A 251 4.75 19.34 -3.31
N PRO A 252 5.14 20.50 -2.74
CA PRO A 252 4.16 21.39 -2.13
C PRO A 252 3.12 21.91 -3.12
N ARG A 253 3.56 22.33 -4.32
CA ARG A 253 2.70 22.86 -5.37
C ARG A 253 1.80 21.76 -5.98
N LEU A 254 2.36 20.60 -6.27
CA LEU A 254 1.60 19.45 -6.78
C LEU A 254 0.60 18.93 -5.77
N ARG A 255 0.95 18.92 -4.47
CA ARG A 255 0.00 18.54 -3.43
C ARG A 255 -1.20 19.48 -3.38
N LEU A 256 -0.98 20.80 -3.47
CA LEU A 256 -2.08 21.77 -3.53
C LEU A 256 -2.95 21.58 -4.76
N ALA A 257 -2.36 21.28 -5.92
CA ALA A 257 -3.12 20.96 -7.13
C ALA A 257 -3.95 19.68 -6.97
N VAL A 258 -3.37 18.64 -6.36
CA VAL A 258 -4.05 17.36 -6.07
C VAL A 258 -5.10 17.50 -4.96
N ASP A 259 -4.95 18.41 -4.00
CA ASP A 259 -5.96 18.64 -2.95
C ASP A 259 -7.30 19.13 -3.55
N GLY A 260 -7.29 19.69 -4.77
CA GLY A 260 -8.50 19.94 -5.56
C GLY A 260 -9.37 18.70 -5.80
N PHE A 261 -8.80 17.49 -5.67
CA PHE A 261 -9.50 16.22 -5.73
C PHE A 261 -10.66 16.14 -4.73
N PHE A 262 -10.51 16.73 -3.54
CA PHE A 262 -11.51 16.66 -2.48
C PHE A 262 -12.65 17.67 -2.63
N ASN A 263 -12.59 18.56 -3.63
CA ASN A 263 -13.61 19.59 -3.85
C ASN A 263 -14.82 19.06 -4.62
N ASP A 264 -14.66 18.01 -5.44
CA ASP A 264 -15.73 17.41 -6.23
C ASP A 264 -16.21 16.08 -5.62
N THR A 265 -17.47 15.71 -5.88
CA THR A 265 -18.03 14.42 -5.44
C THR A 265 -17.51 13.27 -6.33
N HIS A 266 -17.13 12.17 -5.68
CA HIS A 266 -16.68 10.94 -6.35
C HIS A 266 -17.79 9.88 -6.42
N ALA A 267 -19.01 10.19 -5.99
CA ALA A 267 -20.19 9.37 -6.15
C ALA A 267 -21.36 10.18 -6.76
N PRO A 268 -21.20 10.72 -7.99
CA PRO A 268 -22.19 11.59 -8.60
C PRO A 268 -23.46 10.84 -9.01
N SER A 269 -24.57 11.55 -9.03
CA SER A 269 -25.78 11.18 -9.78
C SER A 269 -25.55 11.34 -11.30
N GLU A 270 -26.45 10.82 -12.14
CA GLU A 270 -26.34 10.95 -13.60
C GLU A 270 -26.27 12.42 -14.07
N LEU A 271 -27.02 13.31 -13.43
CA LEU A 271 -27.01 14.75 -13.75
C LEU A 271 -25.68 15.41 -13.36
N GLU A 272 -25.20 15.13 -12.14
CA GLU A 272 -23.91 15.63 -11.65
C GLU A 272 -22.73 15.09 -12.47
N PHE A 273 -22.84 13.86 -12.98
CA PHE A 273 -21.79 13.27 -13.84
C PHE A 273 -21.58 14.09 -15.11
N VAL A 274 -22.65 14.49 -15.80
CA VAL A 274 -22.57 15.31 -17.02
C VAL A 274 -21.96 16.69 -16.72
N GLU A 275 -22.34 17.31 -15.59
CA GLU A 275 -21.78 18.59 -15.16
C GLU A 275 -20.28 18.48 -14.85
N LEU A 276 -19.87 17.48 -14.07
CA LEU A 276 -18.47 17.27 -13.71
C LEU A 276 -17.60 16.89 -14.91
N GLU A 277 -18.13 16.08 -15.83
CA GLU A 277 -17.46 15.72 -17.07
C GLU A 277 -17.20 16.95 -17.95
N SER A 278 -18.14 17.89 -18.00
CA SER A 278 -18.00 19.14 -18.76
C SER A 278 -17.00 20.13 -18.12
N ARG A 279 -16.91 20.15 -16.79
CA ARG A 279 -16.01 21.05 -16.04
C ARG A 279 -14.55 20.64 -16.21
N GLY A 280 -14.22 19.36 -15.99
CA GLY A 280 -12.87 18.80 -16.17
C GLY A 280 -11.72 19.48 -15.41
N LEU A 281 -12.02 20.35 -14.44
CA LEU A 281 -11.09 21.33 -13.86
C LEU A 281 -9.96 20.69 -13.04
N PHE A 282 -10.21 19.54 -12.41
CA PHE A 282 -9.25 18.89 -11.52
C PHE A 282 -7.95 18.50 -12.22
N VAL A 283 -8.03 17.74 -13.31
CA VAL A 283 -6.83 17.29 -14.05
C VAL A 283 -6.19 18.44 -14.82
N GLU A 284 -6.98 19.38 -15.33
CA GLU A 284 -6.44 20.58 -15.97
C GLU A 284 -5.59 21.42 -15.01
N ASN A 285 -6.01 21.55 -13.75
CA ASN A 285 -5.22 22.23 -12.73
C ASN A 285 -3.89 21.51 -12.45
N ILE A 286 -3.89 20.17 -12.42
CA ILE A 286 -2.66 19.37 -12.26
C ILE A 286 -1.74 19.56 -13.48
N ILE A 287 -2.28 19.48 -14.70
CA ILE A 287 -1.52 19.67 -15.94
C ILE A 287 -0.93 21.08 -16.00
N GLY A 288 -1.72 22.11 -15.70
CA GLY A 288 -1.24 23.49 -15.64
C GLY A 288 -0.15 23.69 -14.59
N CYS A 289 -0.28 23.08 -13.41
CA CYS A 289 0.78 23.09 -12.40
C CYS A 289 2.07 22.40 -12.89
N LEU A 290 1.94 21.27 -13.60
CA LEU A 290 3.08 20.53 -14.15
C LEU A 290 3.81 21.34 -15.24
N GLN A 291 3.06 21.99 -16.13
CA GLN A 291 3.61 22.89 -17.16
C GLN A 291 4.43 24.01 -16.52
N LEU A 292 3.88 24.69 -15.50
CA LEU A 292 4.59 25.75 -14.77
C LEU A 292 5.83 25.28 -14.00
N LEU A 293 5.94 24.00 -13.66
CA LEU A 293 7.09 23.46 -12.92
C LEU A 293 8.18 22.94 -13.86
N LEU A 294 7.80 22.41 -15.02
CA LEU A 294 8.70 21.67 -15.90
C LEU A 294 9.22 22.49 -17.09
N GLU A 295 8.46 23.47 -17.58
CA GLU A 295 8.82 24.21 -18.79
C GLU A 295 10.10 25.04 -18.59
N ASP A 296 10.24 25.71 -17.45
CA ASP A 296 11.43 26.51 -17.12
C ASP A 296 12.71 25.65 -17.01
N LEU A 297 12.56 24.38 -16.59
CA LEU A 297 13.69 23.46 -16.47
C LEU A 297 14.10 22.84 -17.81
N ARG A 298 13.19 22.81 -18.81
CA ARG A 298 13.44 22.19 -20.11
C ARG A 298 14.59 22.86 -20.87
N GLN A 299 14.74 24.18 -20.71
CA GLN A 299 15.81 24.94 -21.36
C GLN A 299 17.11 24.97 -20.52
N SER A 300 17.02 24.60 -19.24
CA SER A 300 18.10 24.75 -18.27
C SER A 300 18.79 23.44 -17.90
N LEU A 301 18.20 22.29 -18.25
CA LEU A 301 18.72 20.96 -17.95
C LEU A 301 19.09 20.19 -19.22
N GLY A 302 20.19 19.43 -19.14
CA GLY A 302 20.56 18.43 -20.14
C GLY A 302 19.62 17.22 -20.14
N GLU A 303 19.72 16.39 -21.18
CA GLU A 303 18.80 15.27 -21.43
C GLU A 303 18.66 14.31 -20.24
N ARG A 304 19.79 13.88 -19.65
CA ARG A 304 19.79 12.89 -18.56
C ARG A 304 19.19 13.44 -17.25
N PRO A 305 19.63 14.59 -16.70
CA PRO A 305 18.95 15.20 -15.55
C PRO A 305 17.47 15.50 -15.81
N LEU A 306 17.12 16.00 -16.99
CA LEU A 306 15.74 16.32 -17.36
C LEU A 306 14.85 15.07 -17.35
N ALA A 307 15.31 13.97 -17.95
CA ALA A 307 14.59 12.69 -17.94
C ALA A 307 14.36 12.17 -16.51
N MET A 308 15.35 12.33 -15.62
CA MET A 308 15.21 11.95 -14.21
C MET A 308 14.20 12.83 -13.47
N VAL A 309 14.22 14.14 -13.70
CA VAL A 309 13.21 15.07 -13.14
C VAL A 309 11.81 14.69 -13.60
N HIS A 310 11.61 14.41 -14.89
CA HIS A 310 10.33 13.96 -15.43
C HIS A 310 9.86 12.65 -14.76
N ALA A 311 10.72 11.64 -14.70
CA ALA A 311 10.36 10.35 -14.11
C ALA A 311 10.00 10.45 -12.62
N THR A 312 10.76 11.25 -11.87
CA THR A 312 10.55 11.47 -10.43
C THR A 312 9.27 12.27 -10.17
N THR A 313 9.02 13.30 -10.98
CA THR A 313 7.80 14.13 -10.91
C THR A 313 6.55 13.32 -11.29
N ALA A 314 6.63 12.49 -12.33
CA ALA A 314 5.55 11.58 -12.71
C ALA A 314 5.23 10.58 -11.58
N SER A 315 6.26 9.99 -10.97
CA SER A 315 6.10 9.08 -9.82
C SER A 315 5.46 9.77 -8.63
N LEU A 316 5.90 10.99 -8.29
CA LEU A 316 5.29 11.79 -7.24
C LEU A 316 3.82 12.12 -7.54
N THR A 317 3.50 12.46 -8.79
CA THR A 317 2.12 12.76 -9.21
C THR A 317 1.22 11.54 -9.04
N ALA A 318 1.68 10.37 -9.49
CA ALA A 318 0.97 9.11 -9.31
C ALA A 318 0.78 8.76 -7.83
N ASP A 319 1.81 8.92 -6.99
CA ASP A 319 1.75 8.66 -5.54
C ASP A 319 0.76 9.58 -4.81
N LEU A 320 0.72 10.86 -5.17
CA LEU A 320 -0.20 11.82 -4.57
C LEU A 320 -1.65 11.49 -4.97
N LEU A 321 -1.88 11.14 -6.23
CA LEU A 321 -3.18 10.73 -6.74
C LEU A 321 -3.64 9.41 -6.12
N GLU A 322 -2.78 8.40 -6.01
CA GLU A 322 -3.10 7.14 -5.31
C GLU A 322 -3.56 7.42 -3.87
N LYS A 323 -2.82 8.25 -3.13
CA LYS A 323 -3.18 8.62 -1.76
C LYS A 323 -4.47 9.43 -1.65
N ALA A 324 -4.80 10.23 -2.66
CA ALA A 324 -6.06 10.96 -2.72
C ALA A 324 -7.22 10.01 -3.03
N THR A 325 -7.05 9.14 -4.03
CA THR A 325 -8.00 8.12 -4.46
C THR A 325 -8.38 7.19 -3.31
N LEU A 326 -7.40 6.71 -2.55
CA LEU A 326 -7.63 5.81 -1.41
C LEU A 326 -8.40 6.45 -0.23
N LYS A 327 -8.65 7.76 -0.25
CA LYS A 327 -9.47 8.47 0.73
C LYS A 327 -10.87 8.80 0.21
N GLY A 328 -11.15 8.55 -1.06
CA GLY A 328 -12.44 8.81 -1.70
C GLY A 328 -13.48 7.73 -1.41
N THR A 329 -14.72 8.03 -1.78
CA THR A 329 -15.83 7.06 -1.83
C THR A 329 -16.48 7.15 -3.20
N TYR A 330 -16.71 6.01 -3.85
CA TYR A 330 -17.05 5.94 -5.26
C TYR A 330 -18.35 5.20 -5.50
N ASN A 331 -19.05 5.56 -6.57
CA ASN A 331 -20.01 4.69 -7.26
C ASN A 331 -19.46 4.37 -8.66
N ARG A 332 -20.19 3.58 -9.47
CA ARG A 332 -19.76 3.23 -10.83
C ARG A 332 -19.42 4.44 -11.72
N LEU A 333 -20.23 5.51 -11.65
CA LEU A 333 -20.06 6.73 -12.45
C LEU A 333 -18.82 7.53 -12.02
N GLY A 334 -18.56 7.62 -10.71
CA GLY A 334 -17.36 8.26 -10.18
C GLY A 334 -16.08 7.51 -10.53
N GLY A 335 -16.12 6.18 -10.52
CA GLY A 335 -15.02 5.35 -11.04
C GLY A 335 -14.73 5.64 -12.52
N LEU A 336 -15.78 5.78 -13.35
CA LEU A 336 -15.63 6.07 -14.77
C LEU A 336 -15.08 7.48 -15.03
N LEU A 337 -15.54 8.46 -14.25
CA LEU A 337 -15.02 9.83 -14.31
C LEU A 337 -13.53 9.83 -13.96
N LEU A 338 -13.15 9.20 -12.85
CA LEU A 338 -11.75 9.11 -12.43
C LEU A 338 -10.88 8.43 -13.49
N ASP A 339 -11.36 7.37 -14.12
CA ASP A 339 -10.65 6.70 -15.21
C ASP A 339 -10.39 7.62 -16.41
N LYS A 340 -11.41 8.37 -16.86
CA LYS A 340 -11.23 9.36 -17.93
C LYS A 340 -10.18 10.42 -17.55
N GLN A 341 -10.20 10.88 -16.29
CA GLN A 341 -9.28 11.87 -15.76
C GLN A 341 -7.83 11.34 -15.70
N ILE A 342 -7.61 10.14 -15.17
CA ILE A 342 -6.28 9.53 -15.08
C ILE A 342 -5.71 9.21 -16.48
N ARG A 343 -6.54 8.72 -17.41
CA ARG A 343 -6.12 8.50 -18.80
C ARG A 343 -5.67 9.79 -19.50
N LYS A 344 -6.37 10.91 -19.26
CA LYS A 344 -5.97 12.23 -19.78
C LYS A 344 -4.61 12.67 -19.23
N LEU A 345 -4.39 12.53 -17.92
CA LEU A 345 -3.11 12.85 -17.30
C LEU A 345 -1.96 11.95 -17.79
N ALA A 346 -2.21 10.65 -17.95
CA ALA A 346 -1.24 9.72 -18.52
C ALA A 346 -0.91 10.06 -19.99
N GLY A 347 -1.90 10.52 -20.75
CA GLY A 347 -1.73 11.05 -22.11
C GLY A 347 -0.80 12.27 -22.14
N TYR A 348 -0.97 13.22 -21.22
CA TYR A 348 -0.08 14.37 -21.07
C TYR A 348 1.38 13.93 -20.84
N TRP A 349 1.62 13.04 -19.88
CA TRP A 349 2.99 12.54 -19.61
C TRP A 349 3.60 11.81 -20.80
N THR A 350 2.80 11.02 -21.52
CA THR A 350 3.25 10.33 -22.74
C THR A 350 3.68 11.33 -23.81
N GLN A 351 2.93 12.41 -24.00
CA GLN A 351 3.26 13.47 -24.96
C GLN A 351 4.46 14.32 -24.52
N PHE A 352 4.57 14.62 -23.22
CA PHE A 352 5.57 15.54 -22.69
C PHE A 352 6.95 14.89 -22.46
N ALA A 353 6.98 13.67 -21.93
CA ALA A 353 8.20 12.99 -21.47
C ALA A 353 8.37 11.55 -22.00
N GLY A 354 7.47 11.08 -22.87
CA GLY A 354 7.56 9.77 -23.51
C GLY A 354 6.96 8.62 -22.70
N TRP A 355 6.83 7.45 -23.35
CA TRP A 355 6.10 6.28 -22.84
C TRP A 355 6.63 5.71 -21.52
N SER A 356 7.94 5.82 -21.24
CA SER A 356 8.54 5.30 -20.00
C SER A 356 7.95 5.94 -18.74
N THR A 357 7.48 7.18 -18.83
CA THR A 357 6.82 7.85 -17.70
C THR A 357 5.39 7.35 -17.46
N ARG A 358 4.71 6.81 -18.47
CA ARG A 358 3.37 6.21 -18.33
C ARG A 358 3.38 5.01 -17.38
N GLN A 359 4.46 4.22 -17.38
CA GLN A 359 4.58 3.05 -16.50
C GLN A 359 4.54 3.43 -15.00
N ARG A 360 4.83 4.69 -14.65
CA ARG A 360 4.71 5.18 -13.26
C ARG A 360 3.27 5.22 -12.77
N PHE A 361 2.30 5.26 -13.69
CA PHE A 361 0.87 5.25 -13.39
C PHE A 361 0.28 3.84 -13.33
N SER A 362 1.03 2.78 -13.61
CA SER A 362 0.48 1.40 -13.70
C SER A 362 -0.24 0.94 -12.44
N ARG A 363 0.28 1.28 -11.25
CA ARG A 363 -0.38 0.92 -9.99
C ARG A 363 -1.69 1.70 -9.79
N LEU A 364 -1.68 3.00 -10.11
CA LEU A 364 -2.89 3.83 -10.07
C LEU A 364 -3.93 3.37 -11.11
N ASP A 365 -3.49 2.97 -12.29
CA ASP A 365 -4.33 2.42 -13.36
C ASP A 365 -5.03 1.12 -12.91
N GLN A 366 -4.33 0.24 -12.19
CA GLN A 366 -4.91 -0.95 -11.56
C GLN A 366 -5.96 -0.58 -10.50
N ILE A 367 -5.68 0.40 -9.64
CA ILE A 367 -6.63 0.89 -8.62
C ILE A 367 -7.90 1.42 -9.30
N VAL A 368 -7.74 2.25 -10.32
CA VAL A 368 -8.85 2.86 -11.06
C VAL A 368 -9.64 1.82 -11.85
N SER A 369 -8.97 0.81 -12.40
CA SER A 369 -9.62 -0.33 -13.05
C SER A 369 -10.48 -1.11 -12.07
N LEU A 370 -9.98 -1.36 -10.85
CA LEU A 370 -10.76 -1.99 -9.78
C LEU A 370 -11.96 -1.14 -9.34
N LEU A 371 -11.85 0.19 -9.35
CA LEU A 371 -12.99 1.09 -9.10
C LEU A 371 -14.03 1.07 -10.23
N ASN A 372 -13.73 0.50 -11.39
CA ASN A 372 -14.61 0.42 -12.56
C ASN A 372 -15.24 -0.96 -12.78
N VAL A 373 -14.99 -1.94 -11.90
CA VAL A 373 -15.64 -3.26 -11.98
C VAL A 373 -17.14 -3.16 -11.70
N ASP A 374 -17.93 -4.03 -12.33
CA ASP A 374 -19.37 -4.08 -12.15
C ASP A 374 -19.76 -4.93 -10.94
N SER A 375 -18.96 -5.95 -10.61
CA SER A 375 -19.10 -6.81 -9.43
C SER A 375 -17.76 -7.24 -8.83
N VAL A 376 -17.78 -7.85 -7.63
CA VAL A 376 -16.57 -8.41 -7.02
C VAL A 376 -16.05 -9.63 -7.78
N ALA A 377 -16.95 -10.42 -8.40
CA ALA A 377 -16.58 -11.53 -9.27
C ALA A 377 -15.78 -11.04 -10.50
N ASP A 378 -16.19 -9.94 -11.12
CA ASP A 378 -15.45 -9.33 -12.24
C ASP A 378 -14.05 -8.87 -11.79
N ALA A 379 -13.92 -8.38 -10.56
CA ALA A 379 -12.63 -8.04 -9.99
C ALA A 379 -11.74 -9.28 -9.80
N GLN A 380 -12.33 -10.42 -9.38
CA GLN A 380 -11.62 -11.68 -9.22
C GLN A 380 -11.12 -12.22 -10.57
N ASP A 381 -11.95 -12.18 -11.61
CA ASP A 381 -11.58 -12.61 -12.96
C ASP A 381 -10.50 -11.70 -13.56
N TYR A 382 -10.63 -10.38 -13.35
CA TYR A 382 -9.62 -9.41 -13.77
C TYR A 382 -8.27 -9.63 -13.06
N CYS A 383 -8.31 -9.99 -11.76
CA CYS A 383 -7.11 -10.32 -10.98
C CYS A 383 -6.43 -11.63 -11.39
N GLN A 384 -7.17 -12.59 -11.94
CA GLN A 384 -6.66 -13.89 -12.37
C GLN A 384 -6.15 -13.91 -13.82
N SER A 385 -6.33 -12.82 -14.57
CA SER A 385 -5.85 -12.73 -15.95
C SER A 385 -4.32 -12.79 -16.02
N GLU A 386 -3.79 -13.73 -16.81
CA GLU A 386 -2.34 -13.88 -17.08
C GLU A 386 -1.74 -12.70 -17.87
N SER A 387 -2.59 -11.83 -18.42
CA SER A 387 -2.18 -10.72 -19.30
C SER A 387 -1.59 -9.51 -18.56
N VAL A 388 -1.77 -9.40 -17.24
CA VAL A 388 -1.39 -8.22 -16.46
C VAL A 388 -0.55 -8.60 -15.25
N THR A 389 0.64 -7.99 -15.10
CA THR A 389 1.43 -8.09 -13.88
C THR A 389 0.80 -7.25 -12.76
N TRP A 390 0.09 -7.91 -11.85
CA TRP A 390 -0.55 -7.25 -10.71
C TRP A 390 0.47 -6.69 -9.71
N LEU A 391 0.35 -5.40 -9.40
CA LEU A 391 1.20 -4.67 -8.46
C LEU A 391 0.54 -4.52 -7.08
N LEU A 392 -0.77 -4.78 -6.99
CA LEU A 392 -1.54 -4.73 -5.75
C LEU A 392 -1.58 -6.10 -5.09
N ASN A 393 -1.44 -6.13 -3.76
CA ASN A 393 -1.70 -7.35 -3.00
C ASN A 393 -3.20 -7.51 -2.69
N LEU A 394 -3.60 -8.71 -2.22
CA LEU A 394 -5.00 -9.02 -1.93
C LEU A 394 -5.65 -8.08 -0.89
N ALA A 395 -4.89 -7.57 0.08
CA ALA A 395 -5.41 -6.64 1.07
C ALA A 395 -5.69 -5.25 0.46
N GLU A 396 -4.80 -4.81 -0.44
CA GLU A 396 -4.95 -3.55 -1.18
C GLU A 396 -6.13 -3.63 -2.16
N ILE A 397 -6.29 -4.73 -2.90
CA ILE A 397 -7.44 -4.96 -3.78
C ILE A 397 -8.75 -4.85 -2.99
N ARG A 398 -8.84 -5.52 -1.84
CA ARG A 398 -10.01 -5.44 -0.96
C ARG A 398 -10.25 -4.03 -0.43
N GLN A 399 -9.19 -3.31 -0.07
CA GLN A 399 -9.29 -1.92 0.37
C GLN A 399 -9.86 -1.02 -0.73
N VAL A 400 -9.41 -1.19 -1.98
CA VAL A 400 -9.88 -0.41 -3.13
C VAL A 400 -11.34 -0.72 -3.44
N LEU A 401 -11.73 -2.00 -3.47
CA LEU A 401 -13.12 -2.41 -3.68
C LEU A 401 -14.05 -1.88 -2.58
N ALA A 402 -13.58 -1.81 -1.33
CA ALA A 402 -14.34 -1.25 -0.22
C ALA A 402 -14.60 0.27 -0.35
N LEU A 403 -13.93 0.97 -1.27
CA LEU A 403 -14.22 2.38 -1.55
C LEU A 403 -15.49 2.55 -2.40
N ARG A 404 -15.99 1.48 -3.06
CA ARG A 404 -17.23 1.49 -3.84
C ARG A 404 -18.44 1.27 -2.93
N ILE A 405 -19.33 2.26 -2.86
CA ILE A 405 -20.51 2.26 -1.98
C ILE A 405 -21.64 1.35 -2.46
N ASP A 406 -21.61 1.03 -3.75
CA ASP A 406 -22.58 0.22 -4.50
C ASP A 406 -22.19 -1.26 -4.57
N LEU A 407 -20.96 -1.61 -4.18
CA LEU A 407 -20.56 -3.00 -3.96
C LEU A 407 -21.06 -3.47 -2.58
N PRO A 408 -21.58 -4.71 -2.47
CA PRO A 408 -22.19 -5.21 -1.24
C PRO A 408 -21.17 -5.25 -0.09
N GLY A 409 -21.45 -4.46 0.95
CA GLY A 409 -20.60 -4.34 2.13
C GLY A 409 -21.38 -4.55 3.43
N ASN A 410 -21.09 -5.66 4.14
CA ASN A 410 -21.18 -5.90 5.60
C ASN A 410 -22.20 -6.96 6.12
N GLU A 411 -21.73 -8.19 6.41
CA GLU A 411 -22.53 -9.27 7.04
C GLU A 411 -21.77 -10.03 8.15
N ILE A 412 -22.42 -10.41 9.24
CA ILE A 412 -21.94 -11.13 10.44
C ILE A 412 -22.54 -12.53 10.52
N LEU A 413 -21.79 -13.53 11.00
CA LEU A 413 -22.30 -14.87 11.36
C LEU A 413 -22.42 -15.03 12.90
N ASP A 414 -23.62 -15.28 13.42
CA ASP A 414 -23.96 -15.42 14.84
C ASP A 414 -24.19 -16.88 15.28
N GLU A 415 -23.69 -17.21 16.47
CA GLU A 415 -23.86 -18.49 17.15
C GLU A 415 -24.85 -18.39 18.31
N ARG A 416 -26.08 -18.88 18.08
CA ARG A 416 -27.19 -18.73 19.01
C ARG A 416 -27.60 -20.03 19.69
N LEU A 417 -27.88 -19.97 20.99
CA LEU A 417 -28.43 -21.08 21.76
C LEU A 417 -29.78 -20.69 22.36
N TYR A 418 -30.82 -21.40 21.97
CA TYR A 418 -32.18 -21.15 22.46
C TYR A 418 -32.53 -22.07 23.62
N PRO A 419 -32.96 -21.53 24.78
CA PRO A 419 -33.21 -22.32 25.98
C PRO A 419 -34.17 -23.49 25.71
N PHE A 420 -33.72 -24.71 26.01
CA PHE A 420 -34.57 -25.89 25.87
C PHE A 420 -34.17 -26.97 26.88
N LYS A 421 -35.13 -27.39 27.70
CA LYS A 421 -34.95 -28.39 28.76
C LYS A 421 -35.61 -29.75 28.45
N GLY A 422 -36.29 -29.88 27.30
CA GLY A 422 -36.93 -31.13 26.89
C GLY A 422 -35.92 -32.19 26.42
N ARG A 423 -36.38 -33.43 26.25
CA ARG A 423 -35.57 -34.51 25.65
C ARG A 423 -35.67 -34.41 24.13
N CYS A 424 -34.56 -34.08 23.47
CA CYS A 424 -34.43 -33.96 22.01
C CYS A 424 -32.97 -34.20 21.63
N GLN A 425 -32.72 -34.83 20.48
CA GLN A 425 -31.37 -35.07 19.96
C GLN A 425 -30.64 -33.77 19.56
N LEU A 426 -31.40 -32.72 19.20
CA LEU A 426 -30.87 -31.39 18.85
C LEU A 426 -30.36 -30.59 20.07
N ARG A 427 -30.59 -31.08 21.29
CA ARG A 427 -30.23 -30.36 22.52
C ARG A 427 -28.71 -30.36 22.71
N GLN A 428 -28.14 -29.17 22.73
CA GLN A 428 -26.72 -28.91 22.99
C GLN A 428 -26.50 -28.36 24.40
N CYS A 429 -25.37 -28.76 24.98
CA CYS A 429 -24.85 -28.19 26.21
C CYS A 429 -23.71 -27.21 25.86
N MET A 430 -23.88 -25.94 26.20
CA MET A 430 -22.85 -24.91 26.06
C MET A 430 -22.54 -24.34 27.45
N PRO A 431 -21.60 -24.94 28.20
CA PRO A 431 -21.36 -24.63 29.62
C PRO A 431 -21.04 -23.17 29.91
N LYS A 432 -20.56 -22.45 28.90
CA LYS A 432 -20.08 -21.06 29.00
C LYS A 432 -21.14 -20.00 28.63
N LYS A 433 -22.34 -20.40 28.18
CA LYS A 433 -23.46 -19.47 27.88
C LYS A 433 -24.35 -19.27 29.13
N PRO A 434 -25.03 -18.11 29.29
CA PRO A 434 -25.92 -17.85 30.43
C PRO A 434 -26.99 -18.92 30.60
N VAL A 435 -27.50 -19.41 29.46
CA VAL A 435 -28.32 -20.62 29.40
C VAL A 435 -27.43 -21.76 28.94
N LYS A 436 -27.23 -22.76 29.79
CA LYS A 436 -26.29 -23.86 29.56
C LYS A 436 -26.82 -24.94 28.61
N TYR A 437 -28.13 -25.05 28.43
CA TYR A 437 -28.77 -26.10 27.65
C TYR A 437 -29.82 -25.53 26.71
N GLY A 438 -29.76 -25.93 25.43
CA GLY A 438 -30.66 -25.39 24.42
C GLY A 438 -30.53 -26.02 23.04
N ILE A 439 -31.26 -25.50 22.07
CA ILE A 439 -31.11 -25.84 20.64
C ILE A 439 -30.21 -24.79 20.00
N LYS A 440 -29.13 -25.23 19.35
CA LYS A 440 -28.14 -24.34 18.74
C LYS A 440 -28.53 -24.00 17.30
N PHE A 441 -28.35 -22.74 16.92
CA PHE A 441 -28.54 -22.20 15.58
C PHE A 441 -27.31 -21.41 15.15
N TRP A 442 -27.10 -21.38 13.85
CA TRP A 442 -26.21 -20.48 13.14
C TRP A 442 -27.05 -19.49 12.35
N VAL A 443 -26.72 -18.21 12.41
CA VAL A 443 -27.53 -17.15 11.77
C VAL A 443 -26.59 -16.19 11.03
N ALA A 444 -26.85 -15.89 9.76
CA ALA A 444 -26.17 -14.83 9.01
C ALA A 444 -26.99 -13.53 9.09
N CYS A 445 -26.35 -12.40 9.41
CA CYS A 445 -27.01 -11.11 9.66
C CYS A 445 -26.21 -9.89 9.23
N CYS A 446 -26.84 -8.79 8.83
CA CYS A 446 -26.14 -7.57 8.42
C CYS A 446 -25.40 -6.96 9.62
N SER A 447 -24.15 -6.52 9.44
CA SER A 447 -23.37 -5.99 10.57
C SER A 447 -23.92 -4.68 11.15
N LYS A 448 -24.56 -3.87 10.28
CA LYS A 448 -25.10 -2.55 10.61
C LYS A 448 -26.52 -2.61 11.15
N SER A 449 -27.41 -3.38 10.52
CA SER A 449 -28.83 -3.43 10.88
C SER A 449 -29.22 -4.66 11.73
N SER A 450 -28.34 -5.66 11.81
CA SER A 450 -28.63 -6.99 12.35
C SER A 450 -29.79 -7.72 11.64
N TYR A 451 -30.14 -7.33 10.41
CA TYR A 451 -31.13 -8.04 9.58
C TYR A 451 -30.65 -9.46 9.28
N ALA A 452 -31.43 -10.49 9.57
CA ALA A 452 -31.03 -11.88 9.39
C ALA A 452 -31.62 -12.49 8.11
N TRP A 453 -30.81 -12.94 7.15
CA TRP A 453 -31.32 -13.58 5.91
C TRP A 453 -31.20 -15.10 5.88
N ASN A 454 -30.31 -15.71 6.68
CA ASN A 454 -30.10 -17.16 6.67
C ASN A 454 -29.99 -17.75 8.09
N MET A 455 -30.63 -18.90 8.33
CA MET A 455 -30.61 -19.64 9.59
C MET A 455 -30.43 -21.15 9.38
N GLN A 456 -29.46 -21.75 10.10
CA GLN A 456 -29.23 -23.19 10.09
C GLN A 456 -29.29 -23.78 11.51
N ILE A 457 -30.07 -24.85 11.68
CA ILE A 457 -30.20 -25.57 12.95
C ILE A 457 -29.03 -26.55 13.09
N TYR A 458 -28.41 -26.59 14.26
CA TYR A 458 -27.40 -27.59 14.55
C TYR A 458 -28.06 -28.94 14.89
N THR A 459 -27.87 -29.93 14.02
CA THR A 459 -28.51 -31.25 14.13
C THR A 459 -27.75 -32.29 14.94
N GLY A 460 -26.52 -32.00 15.37
CA GLY A 460 -25.70 -32.93 16.16
C GLY A 460 -24.57 -33.57 15.37
N LYS A 461 -24.16 -34.79 15.76
CA LYS A 461 -23.10 -35.56 15.07
C LYS A 461 -23.71 -36.37 13.91
N PRO A 462 -23.04 -36.46 12.74
CA PRO A 462 -23.47 -37.34 11.67
C PRO A 462 -23.33 -38.82 12.04
N SER A 463 -23.98 -39.66 11.24
CA SER A 463 -24.10 -41.12 11.39
C SER A 463 -22.77 -41.87 11.48
N SER A 464 -21.65 -41.25 11.09
CA SER A 464 -20.30 -41.83 11.10
C SER A 464 -19.67 -42.01 12.50
N GLY A 465 -20.31 -41.51 13.57
CA GLY A 465 -19.89 -41.76 14.97
C GLY A 465 -18.61 -41.06 15.44
N THR A 466 -17.79 -40.53 14.53
CA THR A 466 -16.60 -39.75 14.86
C THR A 466 -16.96 -38.37 15.41
N ARG A 467 -16.23 -37.92 16.45
CA ARG A 467 -16.42 -36.58 17.00
C ARG A 467 -15.90 -35.57 15.99
N GLU A 468 -16.82 -34.89 15.32
CA GLU A 468 -16.46 -33.88 14.34
C GLU A 468 -15.62 -32.77 14.95
N LYS A 469 -14.46 -32.52 14.34
CA LYS A 469 -13.61 -31.37 14.62
C LYS A 469 -13.98 -30.26 13.63
N ASN A 470 -13.85 -28.99 14.03
CA ASN A 470 -14.13 -27.82 13.18
C ASN A 470 -15.61 -27.70 12.72
N GLN A 471 -16.57 -27.94 13.61
CA GLN A 471 -18.01 -27.82 13.29
C GLN A 471 -18.43 -26.43 12.81
N GLY A 472 -17.78 -25.37 13.30
CA GLY A 472 -17.95 -24.02 12.77
C GLY A 472 -17.53 -23.93 11.31
N MET A 473 -16.43 -24.61 10.92
CA MET A 473 -15.94 -24.63 9.54
C MET A 473 -16.88 -25.33 8.55
N ARG A 474 -17.59 -26.41 8.94
CA ARG A 474 -18.57 -27.03 8.02
C ARG A 474 -19.76 -26.10 7.77
N VAL A 475 -20.36 -25.55 8.83
CA VAL A 475 -21.53 -24.65 8.69
C VAL A 475 -21.15 -23.42 7.85
N VAL A 476 -19.90 -22.98 7.99
CA VAL A 476 -19.23 -21.97 7.18
C VAL A 476 -18.95 -22.42 5.72
N LEU A 477 -18.76 -23.71 5.44
CA LEU A 477 -18.57 -24.24 4.08
C LEU A 477 -19.90 -24.61 3.40
N ASP A 478 -20.93 -24.94 4.17
CA ASP A 478 -22.32 -25.13 3.72
C ASP A 478 -23.04 -23.77 3.49
N MET A 479 -22.43 -22.67 3.93
CA MET A 479 -22.80 -21.28 3.65
C MET A 479 -21.69 -20.66 2.79
N PRO A 480 -21.81 -20.67 1.45
CA PRO A 480 -20.69 -20.66 0.49
C PRO A 480 -19.70 -19.45 0.48
N GLU A 481 -19.70 -18.55 1.47
CA GLU A 481 -19.11 -17.20 1.37
C GLU A 481 -18.15 -16.83 2.53
N LEU A 482 -17.39 -17.75 3.13
CA LEU A 482 -16.62 -17.45 4.36
C LEU A 482 -15.10 -17.78 4.31
N PRO A 483 -14.19 -16.82 4.61
CA PRO A 483 -12.73 -17.03 4.60
C PRO A 483 -12.18 -17.89 5.76
N ARG A 484 -11.13 -18.69 5.48
CA ARG A 484 -10.51 -19.65 6.43
C ARG A 484 -9.84 -18.99 7.63
N GLU A 485 -9.47 -17.72 7.53
CA GLU A 485 -8.73 -16.93 8.52
C GLU A 485 -9.57 -16.60 9.76
N LEU A 486 -10.91 -16.60 9.64
CA LEU A 486 -11.83 -16.46 10.78
C LEU A 486 -11.85 -17.68 11.71
N LEU A 487 -11.27 -18.80 11.27
CA LEU A 487 -11.39 -20.12 11.88
C LEU A 487 -10.21 -20.47 12.81
N GLN A 488 -9.13 -19.68 12.81
CA GLN A 488 -7.93 -19.94 13.62
C GLN A 488 -8.10 -19.43 15.07
N LEU A 489 -8.28 -20.35 16.02
CA LEU A 489 -8.44 -20.01 17.45
C LEU A 489 -7.16 -20.12 18.28
N GLN A 490 -6.14 -20.82 17.78
CA GLN A 490 -4.82 -20.96 18.42
C GLN A 490 -4.03 -19.66 18.23
N GLY A 491 -3.51 -19.10 19.33
CA GLY A 491 -2.69 -17.87 19.32
C GLY A 491 -3.45 -16.54 19.47
N ARG A 492 -4.79 -16.53 19.47
CA ARG A 492 -5.57 -15.28 19.58
C ARG A 492 -5.74 -14.80 21.03
N LYS A 493 -5.74 -13.49 21.26
CA LYS A 493 -5.94 -12.88 22.59
C LYS A 493 -7.43 -12.92 23.01
N LEU A 494 -7.71 -12.71 24.30
CA LEU A 494 -9.09 -12.54 24.80
C LEU A 494 -9.58 -11.14 24.42
N ASP A 495 -10.89 -10.99 24.21
CA ASP A 495 -11.55 -9.76 23.77
C ASP A 495 -11.09 -9.22 22.41
N SER A 496 -10.46 -10.06 21.60
CA SER A 496 -10.04 -9.70 20.25
C SER A 496 -11.13 -10.01 19.22
N SER A 497 -11.36 -9.09 18.29
CA SER A 497 -12.17 -9.32 17.09
C SER A 497 -11.30 -9.70 15.91
N THR A 498 -11.67 -10.72 15.14
CA THR A 498 -11.19 -10.88 13.74
C THR A 498 -12.31 -10.44 12.85
N PHE A 499 -11.90 -9.87 11.74
CA PHE A 499 -12.78 -9.52 10.66
C PHE A 499 -12.32 -10.37 9.47
N ALA A 500 -13.25 -10.97 8.76
CA ALA A 500 -12.94 -11.39 7.41
C ALA A 500 -14.06 -11.01 6.48
N PHE A 501 -13.65 -10.92 5.23
CA PHE A 501 -14.30 -10.15 4.22
C PHE A 501 -14.47 -11.10 3.04
N SER A 502 -15.71 -11.31 2.63
CA SER A 502 -16.08 -12.01 1.38
C SER A 502 -16.72 -11.02 0.42
N GLU A 503 -17.05 -11.49 -0.79
CA GLU A 503 -17.59 -10.67 -1.89
C GLU A 503 -18.82 -9.85 -1.51
N ASP A 504 -19.65 -10.34 -0.58
CA ASP A 504 -20.89 -9.67 -0.16
C ASP A 504 -20.89 -9.18 1.30
N CYS A 505 -19.79 -9.39 2.07
CA CYS A 505 -19.85 -9.24 3.53
C CYS A 505 -18.59 -9.03 4.37
N THR A 506 -18.73 -8.28 5.49
CA THR A 506 -17.77 -8.14 6.62
C THR A 506 -18.18 -8.90 7.88
N ILE A 507 -17.58 -10.08 8.07
CA ILE A 507 -17.90 -11.01 9.14
C ILE A 507 -16.99 -10.79 10.35
N VAL A 508 -17.62 -10.51 11.50
CA VAL A 508 -16.94 -10.22 12.77
C VAL A 508 -16.97 -11.43 13.70
N SER A 509 -15.79 -11.94 14.04
CA SER A 509 -15.53 -13.02 14.99
C SER A 509 -14.89 -12.45 16.25
N TYR A 510 -15.72 -12.02 17.21
CA TYR A 510 -15.27 -11.49 18.51
C TYR A 510 -15.11 -12.61 19.53
N ARG A 511 -13.95 -12.67 20.20
CA ARG A 511 -13.53 -13.74 21.12
C ARG A 511 -13.53 -13.30 22.59
N PRO A 512 -14.69 -13.26 23.27
CA PRO A 512 -14.74 -12.82 24.68
C PRO A 512 -14.11 -13.79 25.66
N LYS A 513 -13.98 -15.08 25.29
CA LYS A 513 -13.46 -16.15 26.18
C LYS A 513 -12.67 -17.18 25.40
N MET A 514 -11.77 -17.90 26.07
CA MET A 514 -10.95 -18.96 25.47
C MET A 514 -11.89 -20.00 24.82
N ASN A 515 -11.78 -20.16 23.50
CA ASN A 515 -12.58 -21.04 22.63
C ASN A 515 -14.06 -20.69 22.45
N ASN A 516 -14.46 -19.41 22.55
CA ASN A 516 -15.83 -18.93 22.28
C ASN A 516 -15.85 -17.66 21.43
N ASN A 517 -16.78 -17.56 20.47
CA ASN A 517 -17.10 -16.33 19.73
C ASN A 517 -18.58 -15.92 19.93
N VAL A 518 -18.91 -14.62 19.96
CA VAL A 518 -20.30 -14.07 20.08
C VAL A 518 -20.38 -12.67 19.44
N ILE A 519 -21.56 -12.21 18.92
CA ILE A 519 -22.24 -10.89 19.19
C ILE A 519 -23.09 -10.31 18.00
N VAL A 520 -24.37 -9.92 18.27
CA VAL A 520 -25.08 -8.58 18.17
C VAL A 520 -26.61 -8.84 18.20
N LEU A 521 -27.14 -9.78 17.41
CA LEU A 521 -28.59 -10.09 17.29
C LEU A 521 -29.23 -10.58 18.60
N ASN A 522 -28.41 -11.21 19.46
CA ASN A 522 -28.85 -11.79 20.74
C ASN A 522 -29.51 -10.76 21.67
N LYS A 523 -28.93 -9.54 21.80
CA LYS A 523 -29.50 -8.48 22.66
C LYS A 523 -30.78 -7.89 22.07
N MET A 524 -30.87 -7.84 20.74
CA MET A 524 -32.06 -7.34 20.06
C MET A 524 -33.22 -8.31 20.33
N THR A 525 -33.17 -9.52 19.80
CA THR A 525 -34.30 -10.48 19.87
C THR A 525 -34.61 -11.00 21.28
N SER A 526 -33.72 -10.89 22.28
CA SER A 526 -34.03 -11.26 23.68
C SER A 526 -34.93 -10.28 24.41
N THR A 527 -35.01 -9.02 23.96
CA THR A 527 -35.70 -7.94 24.70
C THR A 527 -37.22 -7.99 24.52
N TYR A 528 -37.69 -8.48 23.38
CA TYR A 528 -39.13 -8.64 23.06
C TYR A 528 -39.32 -10.01 22.41
N SER A 529 -39.40 -11.06 23.23
CA SER A 529 -39.48 -12.45 22.77
C SER A 529 -40.87 -13.03 22.95
N SER A 530 -41.31 -13.79 21.94
CA SER A 530 -42.55 -14.56 21.93
C SER A 530 -42.41 -15.92 22.63
N GLN A 531 -41.22 -16.22 23.16
CA GLN A 531 -40.92 -17.50 23.77
C GLN A 531 -41.81 -17.79 24.99
N ARG A 532 -42.37 -18.99 24.99
CA ARG A 532 -43.04 -19.58 26.15
C ARG A 532 -42.25 -20.79 26.63
N MET A 533 -42.23 -21.03 27.94
CA MET A 533 -41.64 -22.25 28.49
C MET A 533 -42.36 -23.48 27.92
N THR A 534 -41.67 -24.23 27.06
CA THR A 534 -42.18 -25.44 26.42
C THR A 534 -41.14 -26.54 26.39
N ALA A 535 -41.59 -27.79 26.55
CA ALA A 535 -40.76 -28.98 26.35
C ALA A 535 -40.85 -29.52 24.92
N ARG A 536 -41.59 -28.86 24.02
CA ARG A 536 -41.75 -29.23 22.60
C ARG A 536 -40.73 -28.47 21.75
N TRP A 537 -39.72 -29.18 21.25
CA TRP A 537 -38.65 -28.57 20.44
C TRP A 537 -39.16 -27.85 19.18
N PRO A 538 -40.20 -28.31 18.43
CA PRO A 538 -40.66 -27.57 17.25
C PRO A 538 -41.25 -26.22 17.61
N SER A 539 -41.92 -26.12 18.76
CA SER A 539 -42.47 -24.85 19.26
C SER A 539 -41.35 -23.86 19.60
N VAL A 540 -40.22 -24.32 20.16
CA VAL A 540 -39.06 -23.44 20.39
C VAL A 540 -38.53 -22.87 19.08
N ILE A 541 -38.37 -23.71 18.05
CA ILE A 541 -37.93 -23.26 16.71
C ILE A 541 -38.92 -22.24 16.13
N CYS A 542 -40.21 -22.53 16.19
CA CYS A 542 -41.26 -21.65 15.69
C CYS A 542 -41.25 -20.28 16.38
N TYR A 543 -41.17 -20.23 17.71
CA TYR A 543 -41.08 -18.95 18.43
C TYR A 543 -39.83 -18.15 18.05
N ASN A 544 -38.72 -18.84 17.77
CA ASN A 544 -37.49 -18.17 17.35
C ASN A 544 -37.60 -17.56 15.95
N ILE A 545 -38.22 -18.28 15.01
CA ILE A 545 -38.48 -17.77 13.66
C ILE A 545 -39.35 -16.52 13.77
N ILE A 546 -40.43 -16.56 14.57
CA ILE A 546 -41.31 -15.40 14.78
C ILE A 546 -40.54 -14.19 15.34
N ASP A 547 -39.67 -14.40 16.33
CA ASP A 547 -38.89 -13.31 16.95
C ASP A 547 -37.88 -12.69 15.96
N VAL A 548 -37.27 -13.50 15.09
CA VAL A 548 -36.35 -13.02 14.05
C VAL A 548 -37.11 -12.31 12.94
N SER A 549 -38.21 -12.89 12.44
CA SER A 549 -39.07 -12.29 11.41
C SER A 549 -39.66 -10.96 11.86
N ALA A 550 -40.10 -10.84 13.12
CA ALA A 550 -40.59 -9.58 13.67
C ALA A 550 -39.50 -8.49 13.73
N TYR A 551 -38.24 -8.88 13.98
CA TYR A 551 -37.10 -7.96 13.93
C TYR A 551 -36.74 -7.56 12.50
N ASN A 552 -36.72 -8.50 11.56
CA ASN A 552 -36.49 -8.22 10.14
C ASN A 552 -37.55 -7.26 9.58
N ALA A 553 -38.83 -7.50 9.88
CA ALA A 553 -39.93 -6.62 9.51
C ALA A 553 -39.76 -5.21 10.09
N TYR A 554 -39.25 -5.08 11.32
CA TYR A 554 -38.92 -3.79 11.91
C TYR A 554 -37.83 -3.07 11.11
N VAL A 555 -36.73 -3.74 10.76
CA VAL A 555 -35.64 -3.15 9.97
C VAL A 555 -36.17 -2.65 8.62
N LEU A 556 -36.89 -3.51 7.89
CA LEU A 556 -37.47 -3.16 6.59
C LEU A 556 -38.46 -1.98 6.69
N TRP A 557 -39.28 -1.96 7.74
CA TRP A 557 -40.24 -0.87 7.97
C TRP A 557 -39.53 0.46 8.22
N THR A 558 -38.48 0.46 9.05
CA THR A 558 -37.74 1.67 9.39
C THR A 558 -36.94 2.23 8.21
N GLU A 559 -36.53 1.36 7.28
CA GLU A 559 -35.84 1.76 6.05
C GLU A 559 -36.83 2.38 5.05
N LYS A 560 -37.99 1.75 4.84
CA LYS A 560 -39.03 2.26 3.92
C LYS A 560 -39.74 3.51 4.42
N HIS A 561 -39.77 3.74 5.74
CA HIS A 561 -40.49 4.89 6.34
C HIS A 561 -39.59 5.71 7.27
N PRO A 562 -38.60 6.48 6.75
CA PRO A 562 -37.70 7.28 7.57
C PRO A 562 -38.43 8.33 8.43
N ALA A 563 -39.53 8.89 7.92
CA ALA A 563 -40.37 9.85 8.65
C ALA A 563 -41.04 9.25 9.90
N TRP A 564 -41.31 7.93 9.91
CA TRP A 564 -41.86 7.23 11.08
C TRP A 564 -40.87 7.22 12.26
N ASN A 565 -39.56 7.38 11.98
CA ASN A 565 -38.49 7.37 12.97
C ASN A 565 -38.25 8.71 13.68
N VAL A 566 -38.81 9.83 13.21
CA VAL A 566 -38.49 11.16 13.74
C VAL A 566 -39.19 11.39 15.08
N GLY A 567 -38.44 11.76 16.12
CA GLY A 567 -38.96 12.14 17.44
C GLY A 567 -39.48 11.00 18.35
N ARG A 568 -39.54 9.74 17.88
CA ARG A 568 -40.02 8.61 18.69
C ARG A 568 -38.92 8.01 19.57
N LEU A 569 -39.11 8.03 20.89
CA LEU A 569 -38.33 7.26 21.85
C LEU A 569 -38.85 5.80 21.88
N HIS A 570 -37.97 4.81 21.78
CA HIS A 570 -38.29 3.36 21.80
C HIS A 570 -39.02 2.77 20.56
N LYS A 571 -38.66 3.25 19.36
CA LYS A 571 -39.13 2.80 18.03
C LYS A 571 -39.47 1.31 17.90
N ARG A 572 -38.53 0.44 18.27
CA ARG A 572 -38.70 -1.01 18.16
C ARG A 572 -39.85 -1.57 19.00
N ARG A 573 -40.06 -1.06 20.21
CA ARG A 573 -41.16 -1.49 21.07
C ARG A 573 -42.50 -1.16 20.43
N LEU A 574 -42.62 0.07 19.93
CA LEU A 574 -43.82 0.58 19.28
C LEU A 574 -44.17 -0.26 18.05
N PHE A 575 -43.18 -0.56 17.20
CA PHE A 575 -43.39 -1.40 16.02
C PHE A 575 -43.89 -2.80 16.38
N VAL A 576 -43.22 -3.48 17.33
CA VAL A 576 -43.60 -4.85 17.71
C VAL A 576 -45.00 -4.89 18.35
N GLU A 577 -45.38 -3.86 19.11
CA GLU A 577 -46.71 -3.74 19.69
C GLU A 577 -47.80 -3.52 18.62
N GLU A 578 -47.55 -2.63 17.66
CA GLU A 578 -48.45 -2.39 16.51
C GLU A 578 -48.60 -3.65 15.64
N LEU A 579 -47.48 -4.31 15.33
CA LEU A 579 -47.45 -5.56 14.57
C LEU A 579 -48.25 -6.66 15.28
N GLY A 580 -48.03 -6.86 16.58
CA GLY A 580 -48.75 -7.85 17.37
C GLY A 580 -50.26 -7.61 17.40
N LYS A 581 -50.69 -6.35 17.60
CA LYS A 581 -52.12 -5.98 17.56
C LYS A 581 -52.72 -6.22 16.18
N ALA A 582 -52.01 -5.86 15.11
CA ALA A 582 -52.46 -6.05 13.74
C ALA A 582 -52.67 -7.53 13.39
N LEU A 583 -51.73 -8.41 13.78
CA LEU A 583 -51.80 -9.84 13.49
C LEU A 583 -52.89 -10.57 14.30
N VAL A 584 -53.18 -10.14 15.53
CA VAL A 584 -54.12 -10.85 16.43
C VAL A 584 -55.56 -10.37 16.27
N LYS A 585 -55.80 -9.12 15.83
CA LYS A 585 -57.14 -8.51 15.75
C LYS A 585 -58.13 -9.31 14.87
N PRO A 586 -57.79 -9.81 13.68
CA PRO A 586 -58.71 -10.62 12.87
C PRO A 586 -59.13 -11.92 13.55
N GLU A 587 -58.20 -12.61 14.22
CA GLU A 587 -58.48 -13.87 14.93
C GLU A 587 -59.28 -13.66 16.21
N MET A 588 -59.07 -12.52 16.90
CA MET A 588 -59.93 -12.14 18.03
C MET A 588 -61.37 -11.92 17.58
N MET A 589 -61.58 -11.22 16.47
CA MET A 589 -62.91 -11.00 15.90
C MET A 589 -63.56 -12.32 15.49
N ARG A 590 -62.81 -13.23 14.83
CA ARG A 590 -63.28 -14.58 14.47
C ARG A 590 -63.64 -15.43 15.69
N ARG A 591 -62.82 -15.40 16.76
CA ARG A 591 -63.09 -16.15 18.01
C ARG A 591 -64.27 -15.60 18.80
N ASN A 592 -64.56 -14.29 18.69
CA ASN A 592 -65.72 -13.68 19.31
C ASN A 592 -67.03 -14.09 18.62
N ALA A 593 -66.96 -14.47 17.33
CA ALA A 593 -68.10 -14.96 16.55
C ALA A 593 -68.40 -16.46 16.75
N LEU A 594 -67.52 -17.23 17.41
CA LEU A 594 -67.79 -18.63 17.76
C LEU A 594 -68.70 -18.69 18.98
N LEU A 595 -69.94 -19.16 18.79
CA LEU A 595 -70.93 -19.42 19.84
C LEU A 595 -70.36 -20.37 20.90
N ARG A 596 -69.86 -19.83 22.01
CA ARG A 596 -69.57 -20.63 23.20
C ARG A 596 -70.91 -20.99 23.84
N THR A 597 -71.24 -22.28 23.87
CA THR A 597 -72.39 -22.78 24.63
C THR A 597 -72.32 -22.29 26.09
N ALA A 598 -73.47 -21.96 26.68
CA ALA A 598 -73.57 -21.41 28.03
C ALA A 598 -72.81 -22.26 29.09
N ALA A 599 -72.77 -23.58 28.89
CA ALA A 599 -72.01 -24.52 29.70
C ALA A 599 -70.49 -24.24 29.70
N THR A 600 -69.92 -23.92 28.54
CA THR A 600 -68.48 -23.63 28.38
C THR A 600 -68.11 -22.29 29.00
N LYS A 601 -68.99 -21.29 28.91
CA LYS A 601 -68.80 -19.98 29.55
C LYS A 601 -68.83 -20.11 31.08
N SER A 602 -69.81 -20.83 31.62
CA SER A 602 -69.93 -21.08 33.07
C SER A 602 -68.76 -21.90 33.62
N ALA A 603 -68.23 -22.87 32.87
CA ALA A 603 -67.08 -23.67 33.32
C ALA A 603 -65.78 -22.84 33.42
N VAL A 604 -65.56 -21.93 32.47
CA VAL A 604 -64.40 -21.02 32.48
C VAL A 604 -64.53 -19.96 33.57
N GLU A 605 -65.72 -19.43 33.82
CA GLU A 605 -65.97 -18.46 34.90
C GLU A 605 -65.78 -19.07 36.29
N ARG A 606 -66.09 -20.37 36.50
CA ARG A 606 -65.78 -21.09 37.75
C ARG A 606 -64.28 -21.26 37.97
N LEU A 607 -63.55 -21.72 36.94
CA LEU A 607 -62.10 -21.89 36.99
C LEU A 607 -61.35 -20.56 37.22
N TRP A 608 -61.91 -19.44 36.75
CA TRP A 608 -61.33 -18.12 36.99
C TRP A 608 -61.51 -17.67 38.44
N LYS A 609 -62.67 -17.94 39.05
CA LYS A 609 -62.93 -17.63 40.46
C LYS A 609 -62.11 -18.51 41.42
N ASP A 610 -61.85 -19.76 41.05
CA ASP A 610 -61.01 -20.67 41.85
C ASP A 610 -59.51 -20.27 41.82
N ALA A 611 -59.07 -19.50 40.82
CA ALA A 611 -57.70 -19.03 40.68
C ALA A 611 -57.38 -17.72 41.43
N GLU A 612 -58.40 -17.00 41.93
CA GLU A 612 -58.25 -15.70 42.61
C GLU A 612 -58.15 -15.78 44.14
N GLN A 613 -58.20 -16.97 44.75
CA GLN A 613 -57.88 -17.10 46.19
C GLN A 613 -56.37 -17.25 46.43
N PRO A 614 -55.77 -16.50 47.38
CA PRO A 614 -54.37 -16.62 47.71
C PRO A 614 -54.12 -17.92 48.45
N SER A 615 -53.49 -18.89 47.80
CA SER A 615 -53.03 -20.12 48.43
C SER A 615 -51.78 -19.84 49.27
N THR A 616 -51.98 -19.49 50.53
CA THR A 616 -51.04 -19.74 51.62
C THR A 616 -51.10 -21.21 51.99
N SER A 617 -50.26 -22.05 51.40
CA SER A 617 -49.91 -23.36 51.98
C SER A 617 -48.65 -23.90 51.30
N GLY A 618 -47.61 -24.13 52.12
CA GLY A 618 -46.34 -24.69 51.70
C GLY A 618 -46.50 -26.04 51.00
N ILE A 619 -45.72 -26.24 49.95
CA ILE A 619 -45.62 -27.52 49.26
C ILE A 619 -44.66 -28.39 50.08
N THR A 620 -45.22 -29.28 50.88
CA THR A 620 -44.58 -30.55 51.24
C THR A 620 -44.70 -31.50 50.04
N ASP A 621 -43.56 -32.03 49.62
CA ASP A 621 -43.44 -33.17 48.71
C ASP A 621 -44.20 -34.38 49.27
N THR A 622 -45.27 -34.81 48.61
CA THR A 622 -45.69 -36.22 48.58
C THR A 622 -46.41 -36.53 47.27
N ASP A 623 -45.64 -37.15 46.38
CA ASP A 623 -45.95 -38.31 45.54
C ASP A 623 -47.41 -38.61 45.15
N THR A 624 -47.68 -38.65 43.84
CA THR A 624 -48.55 -39.66 43.24
C THR A 624 -48.30 -39.78 41.72
N GLY A 625 -47.89 -40.97 41.29
CA GLY A 625 -48.48 -41.59 40.10
C GLY A 625 -48.05 -41.10 38.72
N GLY A 626 -46.76 -41.17 38.41
CA GLY A 626 -46.23 -41.82 37.20
C GLY A 626 -46.97 -41.74 35.84
N LYS A 627 -47.54 -40.60 35.41
CA LYS A 627 -47.72 -40.37 33.96
C LYS A 627 -46.37 -40.02 33.36
N LYS A 628 -45.62 -41.04 32.93
CA LYS A 628 -44.36 -40.90 32.17
C LYS A 628 -44.60 -39.85 31.07
N ARG A 629 -43.81 -38.76 31.09
CA ARG A 629 -43.82 -37.73 30.04
C ARG A 629 -43.74 -38.44 28.69
N ALA A 630 -44.75 -38.28 27.84
CA ALA A 630 -44.80 -38.87 26.52
C ALA A 630 -43.54 -38.45 25.73
N ARG A 631 -42.86 -39.44 25.14
CA ARG A 631 -41.63 -39.25 24.37
C ARG A 631 -42.01 -38.65 23.02
N CYS A 632 -41.16 -37.77 22.47
CA CYS A 632 -41.36 -37.23 21.13
C CYS A 632 -41.38 -38.39 20.13
N GLN A 633 -42.40 -38.44 19.26
CA GLN A 633 -42.59 -39.51 18.27
C GLN A 633 -41.41 -39.63 17.28
N PHE A 634 -40.63 -38.55 17.12
CA PHE A 634 -39.42 -38.50 16.29
C PHE A 634 -38.13 -38.92 17.01
N CYS A 635 -38.17 -39.15 18.33
CA CYS A 635 -36.97 -39.51 19.11
C CYS A 635 -37.02 -41.00 19.51
N VAL A 636 -36.18 -41.82 18.85
CA VAL A 636 -36.11 -43.29 19.06
C VAL A 636 -35.45 -43.64 20.41
N SER A 637 -35.73 -44.84 20.91
CA SER A 637 -35.53 -45.29 22.30
C SER A 637 -34.10 -45.63 22.74
N SER A 638 -33.09 -45.58 21.88
CA SER A 638 -31.72 -45.93 22.27
C SER A 638 -30.93 -44.71 22.71
N ASP A 639 -30.59 -44.66 24.00
CA ASP A 639 -29.43 -43.91 24.48
C ASP A 639 -28.19 -44.52 23.83
N ASN A 640 -27.84 -44.00 22.64
CA ASN A 640 -26.47 -43.78 22.24
C ASN A 640 -26.47 -42.72 21.14
N LYS A 641 -25.55 -41.77 21.30
CA LYS A 641 -25.24 -40.70 20.36
C LYS A 641 -24.93 -41.27 18.97
N THR A 642 -25.91 -41.48 18.09
CA THR A 642 -25.72 -41.64 16.63
C THR A 642 -27.00 -42.09 15.92
N GLY A 643 -27.38 -41.39 14.85
CA GLY A 643 -28.44 -41.75 13.89
C GLY A 643 -29.77 -41.07 14.25
N THR A 644 -30.45 -40.31 13.39
CA THR A 644 -30.65 -40.44 11.93
C THR A 644 -31.13 -39.11 11.32
N ASP A 645 -31.16 -39.08 9.98
CA ASP A 645 -31.61 -38.02 9.07
C ASP A 645 -32.90 -37.30 9.50
N LEU A 646 -32.76 -36.03 9.89
CA LEU A 646 -33.83 -35.04 9.77
C LEU A 646 -33.38 -34.07 8.68
N LEU A 647 -34.03 -34.14 7.51
CA LEU A 647 -33.98 -33.14 6.46
C LEU A 647 -34.61 -31.83 6.99
N LEU A 648 -33.88 -31.13 7.86
CA LEU A 648 -34.08 -29.72 8.17
C LEU A 648 -32.89 -28.98 7.56
N GLY A 649 -32.77 -29.08 6.23
CA GLY A 649 -31.84 -28.26 5.45
C GLY A 649 -32.28 -26.81 5.51
N THR A 650 -31.31 -25.93 5.77
CA THR A 650 -31.29 -24.47 5.60
C THR A 650 -32.66 -23.76 5.48
N LEU A 651 -33.03 -22.99 6.50
CA LEU A 651 -34.22 -22.11 6.41
C LEU A 651 -33.81 -20.74 5.84
N TRP A 652 -34.25 -20.46 4.62
CA TRP A 652 -34.23 -19.14 4.01
C TRP A 652 -35.40 -18.31 4.55
N LEU A 653 -35.12 -17.10 5.05
CA LEU A 653 -36.12 -16.21 5.66
C LEU A 653 -36.76 -15.24 4.64
N VAL A 654 -36.61 -15.50 3.35
CA VAL A 654 -37.09 -14.61 2.28
C VAL A 654 -38.50 -15.01 1.85
N ASP A 655 -39.46 -14.20 2.26
CA ASP A 655 -40.69 -13.85 1.54
C ASP A 655 -41.06 -12.39 1.88
#